data_AF-C3YC38-F1
#
_entry.id   AF-C3YC38-F1
#
_cell.length_a   1.000
_cell.length_b   1.000
_cell.length_c   1.000
_cell.angle_alpha   90.00
_cell.angle_beta   90.00
_cell.angle_gamma   90.00
#
_symmetry.space_group_name_H-M   'P 1'
#
loop_
_entity.id
_entity.type
_entity.pdbx_description
1 polymer ?
#
loop_
_entity_poly.entity_id
_entity_poly.type
_entity_poly.pdbx_seq_one_letter_code
_entity_poly.pdbx_strand_id
1 'polypeptide(L)'
;MDNPAVLLLSEVYGALRGGFSTIYRRLAAVLREREPDIPLFSAILEATEDDEENAKHDGVELLLPKVDPGDERTAPSLHWLTFDHRVKYPHLPPNVKTIVGHTDGTSRAACGIKKDRCPEATVVLFIDDIPEETEQYKGDEEAMGIGKKEDSILEDAHQAGIVLSFGDRVFNHFKNQFRAIPANKRPQHILFYPRPSKTFENADAEYIDTETMVVLCIGVVTGVEKLKGLDLAVEALSIVAAKIPVKLRVRGVDKDDQVSKAILKLCKSANLQISFLPYGTQKDICKDMLQSHLVLMPSRAEPFGFVGLEAIAVGVPVLVSDKSGLADLINKFAPRYHNCIVKTDVHGYDQMSAAHWAACIEKVLDHCKAEFETAASLKKELLSTRYWEDSERQFIEVFKRKVSSARCEDNGTEDIGGTGSRGSSSDDECPNYRMLRISDEIFDEEVLKNPEKFESKLSYFETHFDIVYPHFNKTLSSKAKLRVKRKVGHQIKRVDRVLFSGKELKPKYDKLVECFAKFRAILKKIEDGCVLCTLEFEDAVALRSFLIGYRDGELSETLTQELITEEMQQEEGPGLFVHVTLLVATDTAMSDDGGSEHEEMDCTPGDDAMQETMVTGTPDRRMHHTIRPSSRKRPGHVAADVDTIKTDKGLEKEDNSAEPPIKIRAPADLFTEAHAEMIKSMETGKLTWATRAGLYMKINEDLSEKDVRSLRAILVTDGHLARGKVEKATLSEIFNMLEEGNKIGKGNLVLLADMLKALGKEKLVQEVEEFALRDETDGDAGILTPKVQLSARAKLYMSIDQEFLDDESRDLRALLLIDGHLSKEVPRSATPHEIFNILEANNKLGERNLTLLLDILYWSGKTDLLSEVEEFANNSDETRDYPTTTSEVHLSDRAKLYMNISHEITYEDTRRLRALLVTDGHLTKEAAEFATPLEILSMLEMGMKIGEGNLELLVDILNTLIMQDIVPEVEKVANSGKTEGNLASIPKRHVSARAKLYLNVENEFTEDDNRKLRAYLTTGGHLGDANIKYATPHEIFNMLEADNKIGEGNLTLLKDMLKALGKAELAQEAEDVEKSEETTST
;
A
#
# COMPACT_ATOMS: atom_id res chain seq x y z
N MET A 1 21.34 39.34 31.63
CA MET A 1 20.73 39.54 30.31
C MET A 1 19.34 39.00 30.42
N ASP A 2 18.36 39.87 30.66
CA ASP A 2 17.12 39.47 31.35
C ASP A 2 15.89 39.56 30.43
N ASN A 3 16.10 39.89 29.15
CA ASN A 3 15.04 39.90 28.15
C ASN A 3 14.61 38.45 27.82
N PRO A 4 13.30 38.21 27.59
CA PRO A 4 12.81 36.90 27.19
C PRO A 4 13.34 36.56 25.80
N ALA A 5 13.98 35.39 25.66
CA ALA A 5 14.55 34.93 24.40
C ALA A 5 13.59 34.02 23.62
N VAL A 6 13.75 34.00 22.30
CA VAL A 6 13.08 33.06 21.39
C VAL A 6 14.09 32.07 20.85
N LEU A 7 13.72 30.79 20.87
CA LEU A 7 14.51 29.69 20.31
C LEU A 7 13.78 29.11 19.11
N LEU A 8 14.43 29.10 17.96
CA LEU A 8 13.99 28.40 16.75
C LEU A 8 14.67 27.03 16.70
N LEU A 9 13.94 25.99 16.31
CA LEU A 9 14.47 24.64 16.11
C LEU A 9 14.42 24.30 14.63
N SER A 10 15.57 24.03 14.03
CA SER A 10 15.68 23.63 12.62
C SER A 10 16.85 22.68 12.40
N GLU A 11 16.93 22.05 11.24
CA GLU A 11 18.12 21.26 10.87
C GLU A 11 19.24 22.17 10.36
N VAL A 12 18.88 23.11 9.47
CA VAL A 12 19.72 24.16 8.87
C VAL A 12 18.99 25.50 8.93
N TYR A 13 19.67 26.63 8.67
CA TYR A 13 19.06 27.97 8.85
C TYR A 13 18.66 28.67 7.53
N GLY A 14 19.57 28.76 6.57
CA GLY A 14 19.45 29.53 5.33
C GLY A 14 19.44 28.70 4.04
N ALA A 15 19.99 27.48 4.05
CA ALA A 15 19.87 26.55 2.93
C ALA A 15 18.40 26.09 2.72
N LEU A 16 17.92 26.10 1.47
CA LEU A 16 16.55 25.70 1.14
C LEU A 16 16.48 24.21 0.79
N ARG A 17 16.50 23.36 1.83
CA ARG A 17 16.08 21.94 1.74
C ARG A 17 14.56 21.77 1.96
N GLY A 18 13.79 22.85 1.98
CA GLY A 18 12.33 22.86 2.21
C GLY A 18 11.80 24.28 2.47
N GLY A 19 10.51 24.42 2.77
CA GLY A 19 9.88 25.73 3.03
C GLY A 19 10.28 26.38 4.36
N PHE A 20 10.71 25.59 5.35
CA PHE A 20 10.92 26.05 6.72
C PHE A 20 12.06 27.05 6.91
N SER A 21 13.15 27.00 6.15
CA SER A 21 14.20 28.02 6.25
C SER A 21 13.69 29.38 5.77
N THR A 22 12.88 29.47 4.71
CA THR A 22 12.17 30.72 4.36
C THR A 22 11.25 31.20 5.49
N ILE A 23 10.52 30.29 6.16
CA ILE A 23 9.64 30.63 7.29
C ILE A 23 10.43 31.19 8.48
N TYR A 24 11.48 30.50 8.95
CA TYR A 24 12.27 30.93 10.10
C TYR A 24 13.03 32.23 9.85
N ARG A 25 13.49 32.46 8.62
CA ARG A 25 14.06 33.74 8.21
C ARG A 25 13.02 34.86 8.14
N ARG A 26 11.80 34.60 7.64
CA ARG A 26 10.72 35.60 7.69
C ARG A 26 10.33 35.92 9.14
N LEU A 27 10.25 34.91 10.00
CA LEU A 27 10.00 35.03 11.42
C LEU A 27 11.07 35.90 12.11
N ALA A 28 12.35 35.62 11.85
CA ALA A 28 13.45 36.43 12.35
C ALA A 28 13.32 37.88 11.88
N ALA A 29 13.12 38.11 10.57
CA ALA A 29 12.91 39.45 10.02
C ALA A 29 11.73 40.19 10.68
N VAL A 30 10.57 39.54 10.86
CA VAL A 30 9.39 40.14 11.52
C VAL A 30 9.69 40.53 12.97
N LEU A 31 10.39 39.69 13.73
CA LEU A 31 10.77 40.00 15.09
C LEU A 31 11.84 41.11 15.15
N ARG A 32 12.84 41.12 14.24
CA ARG A 32 13.80 42.22 14.12
C ARG A 32 13.15 43.55 13.73
N GLU A 33 12.16 43.53 12.82
CA GLU A 33 11.42 44.71 12.35
C GLU A 33 10.55 45.36 13.44
N ARG A 34 10.07 44.56 14.42
CA ARG A 34 9.00 44.97 15.35
C ARG A 34 9.43 44.99 16.81
N GLU A 35 10.22 44.01 17.24
CA GLU A 35 10.66 43.79 18.62
C GLU A 35 12.20 43.53 18.67
N PRO A 36 13.04 44.48 18.21
CA PRO A 36 14.49 44.27 18.02
C PRO A 36 15.28 43.97 19.31
N ASP A 37 14.66 44.16 20.48
CA ASP A 37 15.23 43.88 21.79
C ASP A 37 15.04 42.42 22.26
N ILE A 38 14.26 41.62 21.54
CA ILE A 38 14.08 40.18 21.79
C ILE A 38 15.30 39.42 21.24
N PRO A 39 16.09 38.71 22.07
CA PRO A 39 17.17 37.86 21.60
C PRO A 39 16.63 36.66 20.82
N LEU A 40 17.19 36.40 19.64
CA LEU A 40 16.83 35.27 18.78
C LEU A 40 17.98 34.27 18.67
N PHE A 41 17.67 33.01 18.96
CA PHE A 41 18.59 31.89 18.84
C PHE A 41 18.00 30.85 17.88
N SER A 42 18.82 30.19 17.07
CA SER A 42 18.41 29.02 16.30
C SER A 42 19.29 27.84 16.68
N ALA A 43 18.71 26.81 17.30
CA ALA A 43 19.42 25.55 17.50
C ALA A 43 19.31 24.70 16.23
N ILE A 44 20.46 24.43 15.63
CA ILE A 44 20.61 23.81 14.31
C ILE A 44 21.59 22.65 14.38
N LEU A 45 21.41 21.65 13.51
CA LEU A 45 22.23 20.45 13.48
C LEU A 45 23.58 20.70 12.80
N GLU A 46 23.57 21.45 11.69
CA GLU A 46 24.73 21.80 10.88
C GLU A 46 24.60 23.22 10.32
N ALA A 47 25.73 23.85 9.97
CA ALA A 47 25.78 25.18 9.35
C ALA A 47 26.80 25.21 8.21
N THR A 48 26.41 25.84 7.12
CA THR A 48 27.29 26.28 6.03
C THR A 48 27.71 27.74 6.22
N GLU A 49 28.71 28.21 5.46
CA GLU A 49 29.11 29.63 5.44
C GLU A 49 27.92 30.55 5.09
N ASP A 50 27.06 30.12 4.16
CA ASP A 50 25.81 30.82 3.82
C ASP A 50 24.82 30.87 5.00
N ASP A 51 24.72 29.80 5.80
CA ASP A 51 23.85 29.79 6.99
C ASP A 51 24.32 30.81 8.03
N GLU A 52 25.63 30.89 8.28
CA GLU A 52 26.24 31.87 9.18
C GLU A 52 26.05 33.31 8.69
N GLU A 53 26.26 33.58 7.38
CA GLU A 53 26.00 34.91 6.80
C GLU A 53 24.52 35.31 6.92
N ASN A 54 23.61 34.39 6.62
CA ASN A 54 22.17 34.64 6.67
C ASN A 54 21.70 34.87 8.12
N ALA A 55 22.16 34.07 9.08
CA ALA A 55 21.80 34.25 10.49
C ALA A 55 22.33 35.58 11.04
N LYS A 56 23.56 35.95 10.71
CA LYS A 56 24.16 37.24 11.06
C LYS A 56 23.40 38.43 10.45
N HIS A 57 22.96 38.31 9.19
CA HIS A 57 22.12 39.32 8.54
C HIS A 57 20.74 39.46 9.23
N ASP A 58 20.13 38.33 9.57
CA ASP A 58 18.79 38.27 10.16
C ASP A 58 18.80 38.51 11.69
N GLY A 59 19.97 38.72 12.30
CA GLY A 59 20.14 39.03 13.72
C GLY A 59 19.88 37.84 14.66
N VAL A 60 20.23 36.63 14.22
CA VAL A 60 20.01 35.36 14.91
C VAL A 60 21.35 34.75 15.33
N GLU A 61 21.44 34.28 16.58
CA GLU A 61 22.61 33.52 17.06
C GLU A 61 22.41 32.03 16.81
N LEU A 62 23.33 31.41 16.06
CA LEU A 62 23.29 29.98 15.76
C LEU A 62 23.88 29.17 16.92
N LEU A 63 23.13 28.20 17.41
CA LEU A 63 23.55 27.24 18.42
C LEU A 63 23.80 25.90 17.74
N LEU A 64 25.07 25.57 17.53
CA LEU A 64 25.51 24.29 16.95
C LEU A 64 25.76 23.23 18.05
N PRO A 65 25.64 21.93 17.71
CA PRO A 65 25.94 20.86 18.65
C PRO A 65 27.44 20.75 18.90
N LYS A 66 27.81 20.53 20.16
CA LYS A 66 29.16 20.13 20.55
C LYS A 66 29.33 18.62 20.34
N VAL A 67 30.34 18.24 19.56
CA VAL A 67 30.81 16.85 19.47
C VAL A 67 32.02 16.69 20.39
N ASP A 68 31.93 15.81 21.37
CA ASP A 68 33.05 15.50 22.26
C ASP A 68 34.01 14.50 21.58
N PRO A 69 35.35 14.60 21.75
CA PRO A 69 36.33 13.78 21.02
C PRO A 69 36.29 12.26 21.25
N GLY A 70 35.34 11.76 22.04
CA GLY A 70 35.09 10.33 22.28
C GLY A 70 33.61 9.94 22.21
N ASP A 71 32.73 10.80 21.69
CA ASP A 71 31.35 10.41 21.35
C ASP A 71 31.33 9.89 19.91
N GLU A 72 31.18 8.57 19.76
CA GLU A 72 31.14 7.88 18.46
C GLU A 72 29.97 8.36 17.58
N ARG A 73 28.94 8.97 18.19
CA ARG A 73 27.86 9.67 17.50
C ARG A 73 28.40 11.01 16.99
N THR A 74 29.00 10.96 15.82
CA THR A 74 29.62 12.10 15.12
C THR A 74 28.69 12.77 14.11
N ALA A 75 27.72 12.05 13.54
CA ALA A 75 26.72 12.59 12.62
C ALA A 75 25.57 13.29 13.38
N PRO A 76 25.30 14.59 13.12
CA PRO A 76 24.17 15.30 13.71
C PRO A 76 22.81 14.69 13.33
N SER A 77 21.84 14.73 14.25
CA SER A 77 20.46 14.28 13.99
C SER A 77 19.47 14.96 14.94
N LEU A 78 18.18 15.00 14.57
CA LEU A 78 17.10 15.53 15.42
C LEU A 78 17.01 14.88 16.82
N HIS A 79 17.54 13.66 16.98
CA HIS A 79 17.68 13.03 18.30
C HIS A 79 18.56 13.86 19.26
N TRP A 80 19.56 14.59 18.76
CA TRP A 80 20.41 15.44 19.61
C TRP A 80 19.68 16.66 20.16
N LEU A 81 18.71 17.19 19.40
CA LEU A 81 17.81 18.27 19.86
C LEU A 81 16.69 17.72 20.76
N THR A 82 16.29 16.46 20.57
CA THR A 82 15.17 15.84 21.30
C THR A 82 15.59 15.24 22.64
N PHE A 83 16.70 14.49 22.67
CA PHE A 83 17.12 13.67 23.81
C PHE A 83 18.46 14.14 24.41
N ASP A 84 19.46 14.47 23.60
CA ASP A 84 20.80 14.86 24.08
C ASP A 84 20.97 16.38 24.33
N HIS A 85 19.91 17.18 24.27
CA HIS A 85 20.02 18.65 24.16
C HIS A 85 20.77 19.33 25.31
N ARG A 86 20.80 18.71 26.50
CA ARG A 86 21.60 19.18 27.66
C ARG A 86 23.11 19.05 27.43
N VAL A 87 23.54 18.00 26.73
CA VAL A 87 24.95 17.66 26.49
C VAL A 87 25.43 18.28 25.18
N LYS A 88 24.65 18.12 24.10
CA LYS A 88 25.00 18.59 22.75
C LYS A 88 24.86 20.11 22.61
N TYR A 89 23.88 20.75 23.27
CA TYR A 89 23.68 22.20 23.20
C TYR A 89 23.88 22.86 24.59
N PRO A 90 25.08 22.79 25.19
CA PRO A 90 25.31 23.28 26.55
C PRO A 90 25.02 24.79 26.65
N HIS A 91 25.27 25.55 25.57
CA HIS A 91 25.10 26.99 25.49
C HIS A 91 23.64 27.46 25.25
N LEU A 92 22.66 26.55 25.14
CA LEU A 92 21.24 26.93 24.98
C LEU A 92 20.76 27.79 26.17
N PRO A 93 20.29 29.04 25.94
CA PRO A 93 20.04 30.00 27.01
C PRO A 93 18.90 29.60 27.96
N PRO A 94 19.05 29.80 29.29
CA PRO A 94 18.01 29.45 30.27
C PRO A 94 16.82 30.43 30.29
N ASN A 95 16.92 31.59 29.65
CA ASN A 95 15.91 32.65 29.59
C ASN A 95 14.98 32.56 28.37
N VAL A 96 14.98 31.43 27.64
CA VAL A 96 14.05 31.18 26.55
C VAL A 96 12.61 31.12 27.08
N LYS A 97 11.72 31.93 26.48
CA LYS A 97 10.28 32.00 26.82
C LYS A 97 9.36 31.57 25.69
N THR A 98 9.88 31.45 24.47
CA THR A 98 9.16 30.85 23.36
C THR A 98 10.07 29.91 22.59
N ILE A 99 9.62 28.69 22.35
CA ILE A 99 10.30 27.70 21.52
C ILE A 99 9.43 27.49 20.29
N VAL A 100 10.01 27.70 19.11
CA VAL A 100 9.34 27.58 17.82
C VAL A 100 9.87 26.34 17.12
N GLY A 101 8.95 25.47 16.73
CA GLY A 101 9.23 24.30 15.89
C GLY A 101 8.14 24.10 14.86
N HIS A 102 8.14 22.91 14.27
CA HIS A 102 7.10 22.41 13.37
C HIS A 102 6.71 20.98 13.74
N THR A 103 5.48 20.62 13.41
CA THR A 103 4.94 19.26 13.62
C THR A 103 5.68 18.24 12.77
N ASP A 104 5.74 17.00 13.25
CA ASP A 104 6.42 15.88 12.56
C ASP A 104 7.91 16.14 12.22
N GLY A 105 8.63 16.82 13.12
CA GLY A 105 10.07 17.03 12.98
C GLY A 105 10.71 17.58 14.25
N THR A 106 10.46 18.86 14.56
CA THR A 106 11.09 19.54 15.70
C THR A 106 10.16 19.71 16.91
N SER A 107 8.89 19.35 16.80
CA SER A 107 7.87 19.33 17.85
C SER A 107 8.32 18.63 19.13
N ARG A 108 8.79 17.38 19.01
CA ARG A 108 9.28 16.58 20.16
C ARG A 108 10.48 17.24 20.85
N ALA A 109 11.39 17.84 20.08
CA ALA A 109 12.49 18.62 20.64
C ALA A 109 12.00 19.89 21.35
N ALA A 110 10.99 20.59 20.81
CA ALA A 110 10.40 21.76 21.46
C ALA A 110 9.76 21.40 22.81
N CYS A 111 8.99 20.30 22.86
CA CYS A 111 8.40 19.77 24.09
C CYS A 111 9.44 19.29 25.10
N GLY A 112 10.49 18.58 24.63
CA GLY A 112 11.62 18.14 25.46
C GLY A 112 12.37 19.31 26.09
N ILE A 113 12.83 20.28 25.27
CA ILE A 113 13.55 21.47 25.75
C ILE A 113 12.69 22.31 26.71
N LYS A 114 11.38 22.42 26.47
CA LYS A 114 10.43 23.01 27.43
C LYS A 114 10.44 22.24 28.75
N LYS A 115 10.11 20.93 28.74
CA LYS A 115 10.04 20.06 29.94
C LYS A 115 11.33 20.13 30.76
N ASP A 116 12.47 20.13 30.09
CA ASP A 116 13.78 19.92 30.70
C ASP A 116 14.55 21.18 31.10
N ARG A 117 14.51 22.21 30.26
CA ARG A 117 15.38 23.41 30.38
C ARG A 117 14.58 24.69 30.58
N CYS A 118 13.43 24.80 29.92
CA CYS A 118 12.65 26.03 29.84
C CYS A 118 11.17 25.77 30.18
N PRO A 119 10.82 25.33 31.41
CA PRO A 119 9.45 24.90 31.76
C PRO A 119 8.42 26.02 31.62
N GLU A 120 8.87 27.27 31.76
CA GLU A 120 8.09 28.48 31.58
C GLU A 120 7.96 28.94 30.12
N ALA A 121 8.45 28.16 29.15
CA ALA A 121 8.38 28.50 27.74
C ALA A 121 7.06 28.05 27.10
N THR A 122 6.54 28.89 26.22
CA THR A 122 5.43 28.52 25.32
C THR A 122 6.00 27.82 24.08
N VAL A 123 5.49 26.64 23.74
CA VAL A 123 5.79 25.97 22.48
C VAL A 123 4.82 26.46 21.42
N VAL A 124 5.37 26.89 20.29
CA VAL A 124 4.67 27.33 19.09
C VAL A 124 5.05 26.38 17.95
N LEU A 125 4.08 25.70 17.37
CA LEU A 125 4.31 24.79 16.24
C LEU A 125 3.70 25.35 14.95
N PHE A 126 4.46 25.26 13.87
CA PHE A 126 3.93 25.39 12.52
C PHE A 126 3.46 24.04 11.98
N ILE A 127 2.36 24.05 11.23
CA ILE A 127 1.90 22.94 10.40
C ILE A 127 1.97 23.37 8.94
N ASP A 128 2.72 22.61 8.15
CA ASP A 128 2.95 22.83 6.72
C ASP A 128 2.57 21.64 5.82
N ASP A 129 2.16 20.51 6.39
CA ASP A 129 1.74 19.32 5.67
C ASP A 129 0.25 19.00 5.92
N ILE A 130 -0.39 18.33 4.97
CA ILE A 130 -1.71 17.71 5.12
C ILE A 130 -1.53 16.24 4.70
N PRO A 131 -1.26 15.32 5.64
CA PRO A 131 -0.96 13.93 5.30
C PRO A 131 -1.99 13.26 4.40
N GLU A 132 -3.29 13.51 4.65
CA GLU A 132 -4.39 13.01 3.81
C GLU A 132 -4.31 13.47 2.34
N GLU A 133 -3.73 14.64 2.04
CA GLU A 133 -3.51 15.10 0.66
C GLU A 133 -2.15 14.63 0.10
N THR A 134 -1.08 14.56 0.91
CA THR A 134 0.30 14.48 0.39
C THR A 134 0.96 13.10 0.45
N GLU A 135 0.70 12.26 1.46
CA GLU A 135 1.46 11.01 1.68
C GLU A 135 1.21 9.97 0.58
N GLN A 136 0.00 9.94 0.01
CA GLN A 136 -0.39 9.06 -1.11
C GLN A 136 0.49 9.18 -2.36
N TYR A 137 1.33 10.23 -2.45
CA TYR A 137 2.24 10.49 -3.56
C TYR A 137 3.71 10.22 -3.23
N LYS A 138 4.02 9.75 -2.00
CA LYS A 138 5.38 9.52 -1.49
C LYS A 138 5.77 8.04 -1.52
N GLY A 139 4.80 7.14 -1.37
CA GLY A 139 4.97 5.69 -1.45
C GLY A 139 3.80 4.94 -0.81
N ASP A 140 3.77 3.62 -0.96
CA ASP A 140 2.73 2.79 -0.36
C ASP A 140 2.83 2.75 1.18
N GLU A 141 4.04 2.84 1.74
CA GLU A 141 4.23 2.89 3.20
C GLU A 141 3.70 4.21 3.79
N GLU A 142 4.03 5.33 3.16
CA GLU A 142 3.55 6.67 3.51
C GLU A 142 2.03 6.76 3.37
N ALA A 143 1.46 6.25 2.27
CA ALA A 143 0.02 6.16 2.05
C ALA A 143 -0.69 5.37 3.16
N MET A 144 -0.16 4.19 3.52
CA MET A 144 -0.66 3.38 4.64
C MET A 144 -0.32 3.98 6.02
N GLY A 145 0.50 5.03 6.06
CA GLY A 145 0.91 5.79 7.22
C GLY A 145 0.03 6.99 7.56
N ILE A 146 -0.80 7.49 6.63
CA ILE A 146 -1.60 8.73 6.74
C ILE A 146 -2.21 8.94 8.13
N GLY A 147 -3.03 8.00 8.61
CA GLY A 147 -3.73 8.13 9.89
C GLY A 147 -2.78 8.24 11.10
N LYS A 148 -1.63 7.54 11.06
CA LYS A 148 -0.60 7.64 12.12
C LYS A 148 0.10 9.00 12.11
N LYS A 149 0.26 9.60 10.92
CA LYS A 149 0.87 10.91 10.75
C LYS A 149 -0.07 12.03 11.22
N GLU A 150 -1.34 11.96 10.86
CA GLU A 150 -2.41 12.83 11.40
C GLU A 150 -2.48 12.74 12.94
N ASP A 151 -2.51 11.53 13.51
CA ASP A 151 -2.50 11.33 14.97
C ASP A 151 -1.23 11.90 15.64
N SER A 152 -0.07 11.80 15.00
CA SER A 152 1.20 12.38 15.49
C SER A 152 1.14 13.91 15.50
N ILE A 153 0.60 14.53 14.44
CA ILE A 153 0.39 15.98 14.37
C ILE A 153 -0.63 16.44 15.43
N LEU A 154 -1.67 15.64 15.70
CA LEU A 154 -2.65 15.91 16.76
C LEU A 154 -2.04 15.88 18.17
N GLU A 155 -1.16 14.92 18.48
CA GLU A 155 -0.48 14.85 19.78
C GLU A 155 0.54 15.99 19.92
N ASP A 156 1.32 16.28 18.87
CA ASP A 156 2.21 17.45 18.83
C ASP A 156 1.43 18.76 19.11
N ALA A 157 0.28 18.93 18.47
CA ALA A 157 -0.60 20.08 18.66
C ALA A 157 -1.24 20.14 20.06
N HIS A 158 -1.56 19.00 20.67
CA HIS A 158 -2.07 18.91 22.05
C HIS A 158 -1.03 19.34 23.10
N GLN A 159 0.27 19.16 22.83
CA GLN A 159 1.36 19.60 23.72
C GLN A 159 1.80 21.06 23.47
N ALA A 160 1.51 21.60 22.29
CA ALA A 160 1.75 22.99 21.93
C ALA A 160 0.81 23.95 22.68
N GLY A 161 1.30 25.16 22.99
CA GLY A 161 0.40 26.22 23.45
C GLY A 161 -0.35 26.87 22.28
N ILE A 162 0.32 26.98 21.13
CA ILE A 162 -0.13 27.70 19.95
C ILE A 162 0.28 26.92 18.71
N VAL A 163 -0.62 26.84 17.73
CA VAL A 163 -0.39 26.21 16.43
C VAL A 163 -0.68 27.21 15.31
N LEU A 164 0.21 27.27 14.33
CA LEU A 164 0.14 28.15 13.16
C LEU A 164 0.01 27.29 11.90
N SER A 165 -1.08 27.45 11.15
CA SER A 165 -1.29 26.74 9.88
C SER A 165 -1.17 27.69 8.70
N PHE A 166 -0.47 27.27 7.65
CA PHE A 166 -0.26 28.09 6.45
C PHE A 166 -1.48 28.10 5.53
N GLY A 167 -2.08 29.29 5.37
CA GLY A 167 -3.22 29.47 4.46
C GLY A 167 -4.52 28.77 4.91
N ASP A 168 -5.60 29.04 4.18
CA ASP A 168 -6.94 28.53 4.52
C ASP A 168 -7.02 27.00 4.47
N ARG A 169 -6.28 26.36 3.54
CA ARG A 169 -6.29 24.90 3.32
C ARG A 169 -5.88 24.13 4.57
N VAL A 170 -4.65 24.32 5.02
CA VAL A 170 -4.10 23.68 6.23
C VAL A 170 -4.88 24.10 7.48
N PHE A 171 -5.27 25.37 7.57
CA PHE A 171 -6.05 25.85 8.72
C PHE A 171 -7.42 25.19 8.81
N ASN A 172 -8.16 25.02 7.70
CA ASN A 172 -9.49 24.41 7.74
C ASN A 172 -9.43 22.91 8.02
N HIS A 173 -8.42 22.20 7.49
CA HIS A 173 -8.16 20.78 7.80
C HIS A 173 -7.99 20.57 9.30
N PHE A 174 -6.95 21.16 9.89
CA PHE A 174 -6.63 20.95 11.30
C PHE A 174 -7.65 21.59 12.25
N LYS A 175 -8.39 22.61 11.83
CA LYS A 175 -9.53 23.14 12.60
C LYS A 175 -10.63 22.08 12.79
N ASN A 176 -10.82 21.17 11.83
CA ASN A 176 -11.70 20.02 12.01
C ASN A 176 -11.03 18.94 12.88
N GLN A 177 -9.77 18.58 12.59
CA GLN A 177 -9.07 17.51 13.33
C GLN A 177 -8.91 17.84 14.83
N PHE A 178 -8.59 19.09 15.21
CA PHE A 178 -8.49 19.54 16.60
C PHE A 178 -9.79 19.45 17.40
N ARG A 179 -10.93 19.10 16.77
CA ARG A 179 -12.16 18.73 17.50
C ARG A 179 -11.97 17.48 18.35
N ALA A 180 -11.08 16.56 17.96
CA ALA A 180 -10.72 15.37 18.73
C ALA A 180 -10.02 15.70 20.06
N ILE A 181 -9.27 16.80 20.11
CA ILE A 181 -8.61 17.27 21.35
C ILE A 181 -9.69 17.83 22.30
N PRO A 182 -9.68 17.50 23.61
CA PRO A 182 -10.60 18.05 24.60
C PRO A 182 -10.57 19.59 24.62
N ALA A 183 -11.74 20.23 24.71
CA ALA A 183 -11.87 21.68 24.52
C ALA A 183 -11.03 22.54 25.48
N ASN A 184 -10.74 22.05 26.69
CA ASN A 184 -9.87 22.69 27.68
C ASN A 184 -8.36 22.46 27.45
N LYS A 185 -7.99 21.61 26.49
CA LYS A 185 -6.61 21.28 26.11
C LYS A 185 -6.28 21.61 24.64
N ARG A 186 -7.21 22.21 23.89
CA ARG A 186 -6.95 22.61 22.49
C ARG A 186 -5.90 23.73 22.45
N PRO A 187 -4.91 23.66 21.53
CA PRO A 187 -4.00 24.78 21.31
C PRO A 187 -4.75 26.00 20.78
N GLN A 188 -4.17 27.19 20.96
CA GLN A 188 -4.64 28.34 20.20
C GLN A 188 -4.22 28.17 18.73
N HIS A 189 -5.19 27.87 17.87
CA HIS A 189 -4.98 27.71 16.43
C HIS A 189 -5.10 29.05 15.69
N ILE A 190 -4.06 29.43 14.95
CA ILE A 190 -3.95 30.71 14.25
C ILE A 190 -3.70 30.44 12.75
N LEU A 191 -4.50 31.10 11.90
CA LEU A 191 -4.27 31.16 10.46
C LEU A 191 -3.08 32.08 10.17
N PHE A 192 -2.06 31.57 9.47
CA PHE A 192 -0.87 32.33 9.12
C PHE A 192 -0.71 32.46 7.61
N TYR A 193 -0.61 33.69 7.11
CA TYR A 193 -0.21 33.95 5.72
C TYR A 193 1.23 34.48 5.67
N PRO A 194 2.15 33.78 5.00
CA PRO A 194 3.52 34.23 4.87
C PRO A 194 3.63 35.37 3.85
N ARG A 195 4.45 36.36 4.19
CA ARG A 195 4.95 37.37 3.26
C ARG A 195 6.21 36.86 2.55
N PRO A 196 6.42 37.12 1.25
CA PRO A 196 7.69 36.84 0.58
C PRO A 196 8.87 37.54 1.27
N SER A 197 10.08 36.99 1.12
CA SER A 197 11.28 37.66 1.65
C SER A 197 11.65 38.89 0.81
N LYS A 198 12.42 39.80 1.40
CA LYS A 198 12.90 41.02 0.71
C LYS A 198 13.78 40.73 -0.50
N THR A 199 14.41 39.56 -0.57
CA THR A 199 15.16 39.09 -1.75
C THR A 199 14.26 39.05 -2.98
N PHE A 200 13.05 38.49 -2.84
CA PHE A 200 12.09 38.33 -3.92
C PHE A 200 11.28 39.62 -4.14
N GLU A 201 10.79 40.28 -3.08
CA GLU A 201 9.99 41.52 -3.24
C GLU A 201 10.74 42.64 -3.97
N ASN A 202 12.04 42.78 -3.70
CA ASN A 202 12.89 43.82 -4.28
C ASN A 202 13.44 43.45 -5.67
N ALA A 203 13.20 42.23 -6.16
CA ALA A 203 13.55 41.80 -7.49
C ALA A 203 12.37 42.05 -8.44
N ASP A 204 12.65 42.63 -9.61
CA ASP A 204 11.65 42.87 -10.65
C ASP A 204 12.09 42.11 -11.91
N ALA A 205 11.30 41.13 -12.34
CA ALA A 205 11.56 40.39 -13.57
C ALA A 205 11.22 41.21 -14.81
N GLU A 206 12.14 41.21 -15.78
CA GLU A 206 11.94 41.84 -17.08
C GLU A 206 11.80 40.77 -18.16
N TYR A 207 10.82 40.93 -19.06
CA TYR A 207 10.72 40.08 -20.25
C TYR A 207 11.89 40.37 -21.20
N ILE A 208 12.61 39.32 -21.59
CA ILE A 208 13.63 39.37 -22.64
C ILE A 208 13.21 38.44 -23.77
N ASP A 209 13.16 38.99 -24.99
CA ASP A 209 12.94 38.22 -26.20
C ASP A 209 14.19 37.39 -26.53
N THR A 210 14.04 36.06 -26.61
CA THR A 210 15.14 35.11 -26.80
C THR A 210 14.69 33.92 -27.63
N GLU A 211 15.62 33.35 -28.43
CA GLU A 211 15.35 32.19 -29.29
C GLU A 211 14.96 30.91 -28.54
N THR A 212 15.11 30.83 -27.22
CA THR A 212 14.75 29.65 -26.43
C THR A 212 14.20 30.04 -25.07
N MET A 213 12.91 29.74 -24.86
CA MET A 213 12.20 29.99 -23.61
C MET A 213 12.74 29.11 -22.48
N VAL A 214 12.76 29.65 -21.26
CA VAL A 214 13.27 28.97 -20.06
C VAL A 214 12.14 28.76 -19.08
N VAL A 215 11.83 27.50 -18.80
CA VAL A 215 10.82 27.12 -17.81
C VAL A 215 11.52 26.58 -16.57
N LEU A 216 11.05 26.96 -15.38
CA LEU A 216 11.69 26.65 -14.10
C LEU A 216 10.74 25.90 -13.15
N CYS A 217 11.18 24.74 -12.67
CA CYS A 217 10.60 24.04 -11.52
C CYS A 217 11.57 24.11 -10.34
N ILE A 218 11.05 24.31 -9.12
CA ILE A 218 11.84 24.35 -7.88
C ILE A 218 11.13 23.48 -6.83
N GLY A 219 11.87 22.62 -6.14
CA GLY A 219 11.36 21.85 -5.01
C GLY A 219 12.33 20.78 -4.55
N VAL A 220 12.07 20.16 -3.40
CA VAL A 220 12.61 18.82 -3.12
C VAL A 220 12.02 17.90 -4.16
N VAL A 221 12.87 17.14 -4.86
CA VAL A 221 12.44 16.29 -5.96
C VAL A 221 12.46 14.82 -5.56
N THR A 222 13.47 14.40 -4.80
CA THR A 222 13.71 13.01 -4.40
C THR A 222 12.59 12.43 -3.53
N GLY A 223 11.99 11.32 -3.97
CA GLY A 223 10.91 10.60 -3.27
C GLY A 223 9.56 11.31 -3.26
N VAL A 224 9.44 12.43 -3.98
CA VAL A 224 8.24 13.28 -4.04
C VAL A 224 7.99 13.82 -5.45
N GLU A 225 8.57 13.19 -6.48
CA GLU A 225 8.53 13.63 -7.89
C GLU A 225 7.09 13.76 -8.37
N LYS A 226 6.27 12.74 -8.03
CA LYS A 226 4.85 12.63 -8.35
C LYS A 226 4.01 13.61 -7.54
N LEU A 227 4.35 13.84 -6.27
CA LEU A 227 3.71 14.85 -5.42
C LEU A 227 3.90 16.26 -5.99
N LYS A 228 5.13 16.60 -6.39
CA LYS A 228 5.50 17.91 -6.95
C LYS A 228 5.22 18.03 -8.47
N GLY A 229 4.70 16.98 -9.09
CA GLY A 229 4.27 16.99 -10.49
C GLY A 229 5.39 17.21 -11.51
N LEU A 230 6.63 16.81 -11.19
CA LEU A 230 7.74 17.05 -12.11
C LEU A 230 7.67 16.13 -13.35
N ASP A 231 7.11 14.94 -13.18
CA ASP A 231 6.67 14.07 -14.27
C ASP A 231 5.72 14.83 -15.22
N LEU A 232 4.69 15.47 -14.65
CA LEU A 232 3.68 16.22 -15.38
C LEU A 232 4.28 17.43 -16.13
N ALA A 233 5.22 18.16 -15.52
CA ALA A 233 5.96 19.23 -16.19
C ALA A 233 6.80 18.73 -17.38
N VAL A 234 7.47 17.59 -17.23
CA VAL A 234 8.34 17.02 -18.29
C VAL A 234 7.52 16.47 -19.45
N GLU A 235 6.40 15.80 -19.18
CA GLU A 235 5.49 15.36 -20.24
C GLU A 235 4.84 16.55 -20.97
N ALA A 236 4.34 17.54 -20.23
CA ALA A 236 3.75 18.74 -20.81
C ALA A 236 4.77 19.51 -21.67
N LEU A 237 5.98 19.73 -21.17
CA LEU A 237 7.05 20.41 -21.92
C LEU A 237 7.58 19.59 -23.09
N SER A 238 7.48 18.25 -23.05
CA SER A 238 7.80 17.41 -24.21
C SER A 238 6.86 17.68 -25.39
N ILE A 239 5.59 17.98 -25.11
CA ILE A 239 4.59 18.41 -26.11
C ILE A 239 4.91 19.83 -26.60
N VAL A 240 5.15 20.78 -25.68
CA VAL A 240 5.47 22.18 -26.01
C VAL A 240 6.73 22.29 -26.88
N ALA A 241 7.77 21.50 -26.59
CA ALA A 241 9.04 21.47 -27.32
C ALA A 241 8.94 20.99 -28.79
N ALA A 242 7.78 20.46 -29.21
CA ALA A 242 7.51 20.19 -30.63
C ALA A 242 7.13 21.46 -31.43
N LYS A 243 6.78 22.57 -30.74
CA LYS A 243 6.26 23.81 -31.34
C LYS A 243 7.12 25.04 -30.98
N ILE A 244 7.50 25.16 -29.70
CA ILE A 244 8.21 26.31 -29.14
C ILE A 244 9.59 25.83 -28.66
N PRO A 245 10.71 26.47 -29.06
CA PRO A 245 12.02 26.15 -28.51
C PRO A 245 12.04 26.47 -27.01
N VAL A 246 12.11 25.43 -26.18
CA VAL A 246 11.99 25.54 -24.72
C VAL A 246 12.97 24.62 -24.01
N LYS A 247 13.48 25.05 -22.86
CA LYS A 247 14.27 24.22 -21.94
C LYS A 247 13.73 24.28 -20.52
N LEU A 248 13.79 23.15 -19.84
CA LEU A 248 13.42 23.02 -18.43
C LEU A 248 14.67 23.15 -17.55
N ARG A 249 14.58 23.99 -16.53
CA ARG A 249 15.49 23.99 -15.37
C ARG A 249 14.74 23.41 -14.17
N VAL A 250 15.39 22.51 -13.45
CA VAL A 250 14.88 21.93 -12.20
C VAL A 250 15.90 22.24 -11.11
N ARG A 251 15.48 22.94 -10.05
CA ARG A 251 16.33 23.20 -8.87
C ARG A 251 15.86 22.40 -7.66
N GLY A 252 16.83 21.78 -6.97
CA GLY A 252 16.63 20.92 -5.81
C GLY A 252 16.91 19.44 -6.09
N VAL A 253 17.82 19.16 -7.03
CA VAL A 253 18.27 17.79 -7.38
C VAL A 253 19.75 17.68 -7.09
N ASP A 254 20.14 16.78 -6.20
CA ASP A 254 21.53 16.53 -5.86
C ASP A 254 22.26 15.71 -6.95
N LYS A 255 23.59 15.81 -6.98
CA LYS A 255 24.40 15.35 -8.13
C LYS A 255 24.40 13.83 -8.34
N ASP A 256 24.20 13.07 -7.27
CA ASP A 256 24.22 11.60 -7.27
C ASP A 256 22.82 10.98 -7.34
N ASP A 257 21.79 11.80 -7.57
CA ASP A 257 20.39 11.39 -7.47
C ASP A 257 19.91 10.57 -8.68
N GLN A 258 19.42 9.35 -8.41
CA GLN A 258 18.81 8.45 -9.40
C GLN A 258 17.59 9.08 -10.09
N VAL A 259 16.93 10.00 -9.39
CA VAL A 259 15.73 10.71 -9.84
C VAL A 259 15.99 11.53 -11.09
N SER A 260 17.17 12.13 -11.23
CA SER A 260 17.58 12.81 -12.47
C SER A 260 17.50 11.88 -13.70
N LYS A 261 17.87 10.61 -13.56
CA LYS A 261 17.78 9.60 -14.62
C LYS A 261 16.33 9.15 -14.87
N ALA A 262 15.52 9.01 -13.82
CA ALA A 262 14.10 8.69 -13.94
C ALA A 262 13.35 9.80 -14.71
N ILE A 263 13.58 11.06 -14.36
CA ILE A 263 13.01 12.23 -15.03
C ILE A 263 13.43 12.30 -16.50
N LEU A 264 14.71 12.03 -16.82
CA LEU A 264 15.18 11.98 -18.20
C LEU A 264 14.52 10.86 -19.02
N LYS A 265 14.14 9.72 -18.42
CA LYS A 265 13.37 8.66 -19.09
C LYS A 265 11.93 9.08 -19.41
N LEU A 266 11.34 10.01 -18.65
CA LEU A 266 10.00 10.58 -18.93
C LEU A 266 10.02 11.58 -20.09
N CYS A 267 11.19 12.11 -20.46
CA CYS A 267 11.35 13.07 -21.54
C CYS A 267 11.17 12.40 -22.92
N LYS A 268 9.96 12.49 -23.47
CA LYS A 268 9.58 11.87 -24.76
C LYS A 268 9.99 12.70 -26.00
N SER A 269 10.54 13.89 -25.80
CA SER A 269 10.95 14.80 -26.87
C SER A 269 12.46 15.01 -26.91
N ALA A 270 13.08 14.78 -28.07
CA ALA A 270 14.49 15.07 -28.32
C ALA A 270 14.80 16.58 -28.37
N ASN A 271 13.77 17.43 -28.46
CA ASN A 271 13.91 18.88 -28.54
C ASN A 271 13.89 19.56 -27.16
N LEU A 272 13.48 18.85 -26.09
CA LEU A 272 13.44 19.39 -24.73
C LEU A 272 14.79 19.19 -24.03
N GLN A 273 15.52 20.28 -23.78
CA GLN A 273 16.69 20.24 -22.91
C GLN A 273 16.27 20.37 -21.44
N ILE A 274 16.66 19.40 -20.60
CA ILE A 274 16.48 19.47 -19.14
C ILE A 274 17.82 19.75 -18.46
N SER A 275 17.84 20.65 -17.48
CA SER A 275 19.02 21.00 -16.68
C SER A 275 18.71 20.91 -15.18
N PHE A 276 19.42 20.02 -14.49
CA PHE A 276 19.31 19.84 -13.04
C PHE A 276 20.29 20.75 -12.29
N LEU A 277 19.81 21.39 -11.24
CA LEU A 277 20.56 22.30 -10.38
C LEU A 277 20.42 21.84 -8.91
N PRO A 278 21.51 21.85 -8.12
CA PRO A 278 21.46 21.48 -6.70
C PRO A 278 20.61 22.47 -5.91
N TYR A 279 20.30 22.13 -4.66
CA TYR A 279 19.72 23.09 -3.70
C TYR A 279 20.55 24.39 -3.65
N GLY A 280 19.90 25.51 -3.33
CA GLY A 280 20.51 26.84 -3.36
C GLY A 280 19.90 27.79 -2.35
N THR A 281 20.49 28.97 -2.21
CA THR A 281 19.99 30.02 -1.32
C THR A 281 18.79 30.75 -1.95
N GLN A 282 18.09 31.59 -1.18
CA GLN A 282 17.08 32.51 -1.74
C GLN A 282 17.66 33.41 -2.85
N LYS A 283 18.96 33.76 -2.80
CA LYS A 283 19.62 34.56 -3.85
C LYS A 283 19.74 33.76 -5.15
N ASP A 284 20.07 32.47 -5.06
CA ASP A 284 20.18 31.57 -6.23
C ASP A 284 18.82 31.30 -6.86
N ILE A 285 17.79 31.05 -6.04
CA ILE A 285 16.42 30.86 -6.52
C ILE A 285 15.88 32.13 -7.17
N CYS A 286 16.05 33.29 -6.52
CA CYS A 286 15.65 34.57 -7.11
C CYS A 286 16.37 34.84 -8.43
N LYS A 287 17.66 34.51 -8.53
CA LYS A 287 18.45 34.61 -9.77
C LYS A 287 17.93 33.67 -10.85
N ASP A 288 17.55 32.44 -10.51
CA ASP A 288 17.00 31.50 -11.50
C ASP A 288 15.59 31.90 -11.96
N MET A 289 14.75 32.44 -11.07
CA MET A 289 13.46 33.05 -11.42
C MET A 289 13.62 34.25 -12.37
N LEU A 290 14.58 35.13 -12.11
CA LEU A 290 14.96 36.23 -13.01
C LEU A 290 15.56 35.76 -14.35
N GLN A 291 15.92 34.48 -14.48
CA GLN A 291 16.40 33.86 -15.72
C GLN A 291 15.37 32.94 -16.38
N SER A 292 14.15 32.86 -15.85
CA SER A 292 13.04 32.09 -16.41
C SER A 292 12.01 32.98 -17.09
N HIS A 293 11.38 32.46 -18.13
CA HIS A 293 10.20 33.01 -18.79
C HIS A 293 8.89 32.57 -18.12
N LEU A 294 8.93 31.44 -17.40
CA LEU A 294 7.79 30.87 -16.69
C LEU A 294 8.28 29.97 -15.54
N VAL A 295 7.66 30.10 -14.36
CA VAL A 295 7.80 29.17 -13.23
C VAL A 295 6.60 28.21 -13.21
N LEU A 296 6.83 26.92 -13.01
CA LEU A 296 5.77 25.92 -12.81
C LEU A 296 5.75 25.41 -11.37
N MET A 297 4.55 25.27 -10.82
CA MET A 297 4.28 24.54 -9.57
C MET A 297 3.11 23.55 -9.80
N PRO A 298 3.36 22.44 -10.52
CA PRO A 298 2.34 21.50 -10.98
C PRO A 298 2.00 20.41 -9.94
N SER A 299 2.17 20.70 -8.65
CA SER A 299 1.98 19.76 -7.56
C SER A 299 0.58 19.13 -7.57
N ARG A 300 0.51 17.80 -7.37
CA ARG A 300 -0.76 17.06 -7.20
C ARG A 300 -1.42 17.34 -5.85
N ALA A 301 -0.61 17.67 -4.84
CA ALA A 301 -1.05 18.27 -3.59
C ALA A 301 0.03 19.24 -3.08
N GLU A 302 -0.37 20.42 -2.62
CA GLU A 302 0.53 21.44 -2.08
C GLU A 302 -0.14 22.22 -0.94
N PRO A 303 0.18 21.92 0.33
CA PRO A 303 -0.46 22.53 1.49
C PRO A 303 -0.48 24.07 1.45
N PHE A 304 0.59 24.69 0.94
CA PHE A 304 0.64 26.12 0.65
C PHE A 304 1.22 26.45 -0.73
N GLY A 305 2.53 26.26 -0.95
CA GLY A 305 3.19 26.56 -2.23
C GLY A 305 4.02 27.85 -2.23
N PHE A 306 5.06 27.90 -1.40
CA PHE A 306 5.96 29.06 -1.27
C PHE A 306 6.63 29.47 -2.58
N VAL A 307 7.05 28.50 -3.41
CA VAL A 307 7.73 28.75 -4.69
C VAL A 307 6.90 29.63 -5.63
N GLY A 308 5.59 29.37 -5.75
CA GLY A 308 4.71 30.19 -6.57
C GLY A 308 4.51 31.61 -6.00
N LEU A 309 4.51 31.74 -4.67
CA LEU A 309 4.40 33.04 -4.00
C LEU A 309 5.68 33.87 -4.18
N GLU A 310 6.85 33.23 -4.11
CA GLU A 310 8.15 33.83 -4.39
C GLU A 310 8.26 34.25 -5.87
N ALA A 311 7.77 33.43 -6.82
CA ALA A 311 7.69 33.77 -8.23
C ALA A 311 6.80 35.00 -8.49
N ILE A 312 5.61 35.06 -7.87
CA ILE A 312 4.74 36.26 -7.90
C ILE A 312 5.46 37.47 -7.31
N ALA A 313 6.22 37.30 -6.23
CA ALA A 313 6.96 38.41 -5.61
C ALA A 313 8.11 38.93 -6.48
N VAL A 314 8.74 38.08 -7.30
CA VAL A 314 9.73 38.46 -8.32
C VAL A 314 9.06 39.10 -9.55
N GLY A 315 7.80 38.78 -9.82
CA GLY A 315 7.03 39.29 -10.97
C GLY A 315 7.25 38.50 -12.27
N VAL A 316 7.73 37.26 -12.17
CA VAL A 316 7.83 36.33 -13.31
C VAL A 316 6.48 35.60 -13.51
N PRO A 317 6.06 35.29 -14.75
CA PRO A 317 4.88 34.44 -14.99
C PRO A 317 4.97 33.12 -14.24
N VAL A 318 3.85 32.67 -13.68
CA VAL A 318 3.76 31.42 -12.92
C VAL A 318 2.49 30.67 -13.32
N LEU A 319 2.57 29.34 -13.38
CA LEU A 319 1.40 28.45 -13.41
C LEU A 319 1.41 27.55 -12.17
N VAL A 320 0.34 27.58 -11.40
CA VAL A 320 0.18 26.86 -10.13
C VAL A 320 -1.00 25.89 -10.20
N SER A 321 -0.87 24.72 -9.59
CA SER A 321 -1.96 23.75 -9.46
C SER A 321 -3.13 24.31 -8.62
N ASP A 322 -4.37 23.98 -8.99
CA ASP A 322 -5.57 24.19 -8.15
C ASP A 322 -5.53 23.39 -6.85
N LYS A 323 -4.65 22.39 -6.74
CA LYS A 323 -4.38 21.61 -5.52
C LYS A 323 -3.38 22.30 -4.58
N SER A 324 -3.29 23.63 -4.63
CA SER A 324 -2.37 24.43 -3.80
C SER A 324 -3.07 25.45 -2.90
N GLY A 325 -2.59 25.63 -1.67
CA GLY A 325 -3.05 26.71 -0.77
C GLY A 325 -2.77 28.13 -1.31
N LEU A 326 -1.82 28.26 -2.24
CA LEU A 326 -1.55 29.50 -2.98
C LEU A 326 -2.66 29.80 -4.00
N ALA A 327 -3.26 28.80 -4.65
CA ALA A 327 -4.43 29.00 -5.50
C ALA A 327 -5.60 29.56 -4.66
N ASP A 328 -5.81 29.08 -3.44
CA ASP A 328 -6.80 29.63 -2.50
C ASP A 328 -6.50 31.10 -2.16
N LEU A 329 -5.23 31.42 -1.87
CA LEU A 329 -4.77 32.78 -1.57
C LEU A 329 -4.99 33.73 -2.77
N ILE A 330 -4.66 33.31 -3.99
CA ILE A 330 -4.87 34.08 -5.23
C ILE A 330 -6.37 34.30 -5.46
N ASN A 331 -7.21 33.26 -5.32
CA ASN A 331 -8.66 33.38 -5.44
C ASN A 331 -9.26 34.33 -4.38
N LYS A 332 -8.67 34.39 -3.19
CA LYS A 332 -9.14 35.24 -2.08
C LYS A 332 -8.72 36.71 -2.20
N PHE A 333 -7.48 36.98 -2.61
CA PHE A 333 -6.89 38.33 -2.58
C PHE A 333 -6.62 38.94 -3.97
N ALA A 334 -6.59 38.14 -5.03
CA ALA A 334 -6.30 38.56 -6.40
C ALA A 334 -7.09 37.78 -7.48
N PRO A 335 -8.43 37.57 -7.35
CA PRO A 335 -9.21 36.63 -8.17
C PRO A 335 -9.22 36.90 -9.68
N ARG A 336 -8.89 38.13 -10.10
CA ARG A 336 -8.80 38.48 -11.53
C ARG A 336 -7.68 37.70 -12.26
N TYR A 337 -6.70 37.18 -11.53
CA TYR A 337 -5.55 36.45 -12.07
C TYR A 337 -5.71 34.92 -12.04
N HIS A 338 -6.93 34.39 -11.86
CA HIS A 338 -7.21 32.93 -11.87
C HIS A 338 -6.64 32.18 -13.10
N ASN A 339 -6.33 32.86 -14.21
CA ASN A 339 -5.64 32.29 -15.36
C ASN A 339 -4.24 31.69 -15.04
N CYS A 340 -3.61 32.08 -13.92
CA CYS A 340 -2.37 31.45 -13.45
C CYS A 340 -2.60 30.15 -12.68
N ILE A 341 -3.86 29.75 -12.46
CA ILE A 341 -4.24 28.52 -11.74
C ILE A 341 -4.67 27.47 -12.77
N VAL A 342 -3.99 26.33 -12.79
CA VAL A 342 -4.24 25.21 -13.71
C VAL A 342 -4.95 24.08 -12.96
N LYS A 343 -6.05 23.59 -13.53
CA LYS A 343 -6.75 22.42 -12.99
C LYS A 343 -5.91 21.16 -13.20
N THR A 344 -5.65 20.43 -12.13
CA THR A 344 -4.77 19.25 -12.14
C THR A 344 -5.54 18.02 -11.66
N ASP A 345 -5.53 16.93 -12.44
CA ASP A 345 -6.08 15.66 -11.99
C ASP A 345 -5.12 14.98 -11.00
N VAL A 346 -5.72 14.34 -9.99
CA VAL A 346 -5.06 13.62 -8.90
C VAL A 346 -5.04 12.11 -9.15
N HIS A 347 -5.87 11.59 -10.06
CA HIS A 347 -5.90 10.17 -10.42
C HIS A 347 -4.74 9.82 -11.36
N GLY A 348 -3.82 8.98 -10.86
CA GLY A 348 -2.40 8.89 -11.26
C GLY A 348 -2.04 8.39 -12.66
N TYR A 349 -2.97 8.33 -13.62
CA TYR A 349 -2.71 8.04 -15.03
C TYR A 349 -3.54 9.00 -15.88
N ASP A 350 -2.92 10.04 -16.45
CA ASP A 350 -3.59 10.81 -17.50
C ASP A 350 -2.68 11.62 -18.43
N GLN A 351 -2.63 11.21 -19.70
CA GLN A 351 -2.09 12.04 -20.78
C GLN A 351 -2.92 13.32 -20.98
N MET A 352 -4.21 13.33 -20.60
CA MET A 352 -5.06 14.52 -20.68
C MET A 352 -4.60 15.62 -19.71
N SER A 353 -4.06 15.26 -18.54
CA SER A 353 -3.46 16.25 -17.62
C SER A 353 -2.19 16.87 -18.21
N ALA A 354 -1.29 16.05 -18.79
CA ALA A 354 -0.08 16.57 -19.44
C ALA A 354 -0.43 17.46 -20.64
N ALA A 355 -1.43 17.08 -21.44
CA ALA A 355 -1.92 17.89 -22.56
C ALA A 355 -2.57 19.21 -22.10
N HIS A 356 -3.33 19.21 -20.99
CA HIS A 356 -3.93 20.44 -20.44
C HIS A 356 -2.85 21.41 -19.91
N TRP A 357 -1.86 20.89 -19.18
CA TRP A 357 -0.70 21.68 -18.76
C TRP A 357 0.09 22.19 -19.96
N ALA A 358 0.32 21.38 -21.00
CA ALA A 358 0.99 21.81 -22.22
C ALA A 358 0.24 22.97 -22.90
N ALA A 359 -1.09 22.90 -23.02
CA ALA A 359 -1.89 23.97 -23.59
C ALA A 359 -1.83 25.28 -22.78
N CYS A 360 -1.79 25.18 -21.44
CA CYS A 360 -1.61 26.35 -20.57
C CYS A 360 -0.21 26.96 -20.70
N ILE A 361 0.84 26.13 -20.77
CA ILE A 361 2.23 26.55 -20.98
C ILE A 361 2.40 27.21 -22.35
N GLU A 362 1.90 26.58 -23.43
CA GLU A 362 1.93 27.13 -24.79
C GLU A 362 1.29 28.52 -24.84
N LYS A 363 0.08 28.66 -24.28
CA LYS A 363 -0.62 29.95 -24.22
C LYS A 363 0.22 31.05 -23.55
N VAL A 364 0.88 30.73 -22.43
CA VAL A 364 1.73 31.68 -21.70
C VAL A 364 2.98 32.02 -22.52
N LEU A 365 3.66 31.03 -23.10
CA LEU A 365 4.90 31.25 -23.85
C LEU A 365 4.65 31.99 -25.19
N ASP A 366 3.54 31.74 -25.87
CA ASP A 366 3.12 32.46 -27.08
C ASP A 366 2.85 33.96 -26.81
N HIS A 367 2.39 34.30 -25.59
CA HIS A 367 2.05 35.65 -25.17
C HIS A 367 3.00 36.21 -24.11
N CYS A 368 4.20 35.63 -24.00
CA CYS A 368 5.10 35.76 -22.84
C CYS A 368 5.28 37.21 -22.36
N LYS A 369 5.49 38.17 -23.27
CA LYS A 369 5.60 39.59 -22.92
C LYS A 369 4.37 40.13 -22.16
N ALA A 370 3.16 39.83 -22.62
CA ALA A 370 1.93 40.28 -21.99
C ALA A 370 1.67 39.54 -20.66
N GLU A 371 2.16 38.30 -20.54
CA GLU A 371 2.11 37.55 -19.28
C GLU A 371 3.09 38.10 -18.24
N PHE A 372 4.26 38.62 -18.64
CA PHE A 372 5.14 39.39 -17.74
C PHE A 372 4.48 40.70 -17.27
N GLU A 373 3.80 41.44 -18.16
CA GLU A 373 3.01 42.64 -17.78
C GLU A 373 1.88 42.27 -16.79
N THR A 374 1.28 41.08 -16.96
CA THR A 374 0.26 40.52 -16.06
C THR A 374 0.85 40.08 -14.72
N ALA A 375 2.03 39.43 -14.71
CA ALA A 375 2.73 39.00 -13.51
C ALA A 375 3.22 40.19 -12.66
N ALA A 376 3.76 41.24 -13.28
CA ALA A 376 4.10 42.49 -12.60
C ALA A 376 2.85 43.19 -11.99
N SER A 377 1.71 43.08 -12.66
CA SER A 377 0.42 43.58 -12.15
C SER A 377 -0.09 42.77 -10.96
N LEU A 378 -0.01 41.43 -11.04
CA LEU A 378 -0.34 40.51 -9.94
C LEU A 378 0.56 40.75 -8.72
N LYS A 379 1.89 40.86 -8.90
CA LYS A 379 2.85 41.24 -7.85
C LYS A 379 2.39 42.48 -7.10
N LYS A 380 2.14 43.56 -7.84
CA LYS A 380 1.75 44.87 -7.29
C LYS A 380 0.42 44.80 -6.56
N GLU A 381 -0.58 44.14 -7.14
CA GLU A 381 -1.90 44.01 -6.53
C GLU A 381 -1.85 43.18 -5.26
N LEU A 382 -1.28 41.97 -5.33
CA LEU A 382 -1.24 41.05 -4.20
C LEU A 382 -0.49 41.66 -3.01
N LEU A 383 0.69 42.26 -3.25
CA LEU A 383 1.43 42.95 -2.18
C LEU A 383 0.70 44.18 -1.63
N SER A 384 -0.10 44.88 -2.45
CA SER A 384 -0.89 46.04 -1.98
C SER A 384 -2.03 45.66 -1.02
N THR A 385 -2.52 44.40 -1.06
CA THR A 385 -3.55 43.92 -0.13
C THR A 385 -3.06 43.81 1.31
N ARG A 386 -1.73 43.69 1.52
CA ARG A 386 -1.09 43.51 2.84
C ARG A 386 -1.64 42.30 3.60
N TYR A 387 -2.04 41.24 2.88
CA TYR A 387 -2.75 40.05 3.38
C TYR A 387 -2.08 39.35 4.59
N TRP A 388 -0.76 39.50 4.76
CA TRP A 388 0.02 38.91 5.86
C TRP A 388 -0.08 39.66 7.19
N GLU A 389 -0.48 40.94 7.21
CA GLU A 389 -0.26 41.80 8.39
C GLU A 389 -1.09 41.42 9.60
N ASP A 390 -2.29 40.88 9.39
CA ASP A 390 -3.14 40.39 10.48
C ASP A 390 -2.59 39.12 11.11
N SER A 391 -2.02 38.22 10.31
CA SER A 391 -1.32 37.02 10.80
C SER A 391 0.02 37.34 11.45
N GLU A 392 0.82 38.25 10.87
CA GLU A 392 2.09 38.68 11.46
C GLU A 392 1.86 39.43 12.79
N ARG A 393 0.80 40.24 12.92
CA ARG A 393 0.44 40.88 14.20
C ARG A 393 0.05 39.85 15.25
N GLN A 394 -0.87 38.93 14.93
CA GLN A 394 -1.28 37.87 15.85
C GLN A 394 -0.08 36.99 16.27
N PHE A 395 0.83 36.73 15.33
CA PHE A 395 2.08 36.04 15.58
C PHE A 395 2.97 36.83 16.55
N ILE A 396 3.22 38.13 16.34
CA ILE A 396 4.01 38.96 17.28
C ILE A 396 3.36 39.02 18.67
N GLU A 397 2.03 39.05 18.76
CA GLU A 397 1.30 39.05 20.05
C GLU A 397 1.59 37.79 20.89
N VAL A 398 1.93 36.65 20.27
CA VAL A 398 2.40 35.44 20.97
C VAL A 398 3.60 35.73 21.85
N PHE A 399 4.60 36.43 21.31
CA PHE A 399 5.87 36.73 21.98
C PHE A 399 5.74 37.86 23.02
N LYS A 400 4.63 38.62 22.99
CA LYS A 400 4.35 39.73 23.92
C LYS A 400 3.62 39.33 25.18
N ARG A 401 2.96 38.18 25.21
CA ARG A 401 2.15 37.76 26.36
C ARG A 401 3.05 37.46 27.57
N LYS A 402 3.03 38.35 28.56
CA LYS A 402 3.54 38.04 29.90
C LYS A 402 2.75 36.87 30.48
N VAL A 403 3.45 35.88 31.02
CA VAL A 403 2.86 34.76 31.76
C VAL A 403 2.15 35.32 33.00
N SER A 404 0.83 35.48 32.91
CA SER A 404 -0.03 35.82 34.03
C SER A 404 -0.68 34.55 34.57
N SER A 405 -0.26 34.10 35.75
CA SER A 405 -0.89 32.97 36.43
C SER A 405 -2.34 33.28 36.77
N ALA A 406 -3.27 32.52 36.20
CA ALA A 406 -4.67 32.58 36.60
C ALA A 406 -4.81 31.99 38.01
N ARG A 407 -5.07 32.86 38.99
CA ARG A 407 -5.48 32.43 40.33
C ARG A 407 -6.92 31.94 40.29
N CYS A 408 -7.23 30.92 41.08
CA CYS A 408 -8.61 30.64 41.46
C CYS A 408 -9.18 31.83 42.21
N GLU A 409 -10.36 32.31 41.81
CA GLU A 409 -11.19 33.16 42.67
C GLU A 409 -12.38 32.34 43.18
N ASP A 410 -12.33 32.12 44.48
CA ASP A 410 -13.36 31.54 45.32
C ASP A 410 -14.54 32.53 45.46
N ASN A 411 -15.77 32.02 45.45
CA ASN A 411 -16.98 32.78 45.79
C ASN A 411 -18.07 31.80 46.23
N GLY A 412 -18.09 31.50 47.54
CA GLY A 412 -19.15 30.71 48.15
C GLY A 412 -20.46 31.48 48.33
N THR A 413 -21.57 30.75 48.39
CA THR A 413 -22.81 31.16 49.08
C THR A 413 -23.43 29.96 49.77
N GLU A 414 -24.14 30.21 50.88
CA GLU A 414 -24.42 29.21 51.91
C GLU A 414 -25.61 28.29 51.64
N ASP A 415 -25.39 27.04 52.04
CA ASP A 415 -26.30 25.99 52.52
C ASP A 415 -27.77 26.34 52.83
N ILE A 416 -28.71 25.59 52.24
CA ILE A 416 -29.96 25.17 52.89
C ILE A 416 -30.20 23.69 52.58
N GLY A 417 -30.07 22.84 53.60
CA GLY A 417 -30.19 21.39 53.47
C GLY A 417 -31.60 20.86 53.15
N GLY A 418 -31.65 19.71 52.50
CA GLY A 418 -32.86 18.94 52.23
C GLY A 418 -32.57 17.47 51.96
N THR A 419 -32.77 16.61 52.96
CA THR A 419 -32.55 15.16 52.84
C THR A 419 -33.53 14.51 51.86
N GLY A 420 -33.02 13.92 50.77
CA GLY A 420 -33.83 13.18 49.80
C GLY A 420 -32.99 12.24 48.94
N SER A 421 -33.11 10.93 49.19
CA SER A 421 -32.38 9.90 48.43
C SER A 421 -32.93 9.74 47.01
N ARG A 422 -32.11 10.00 45.98
CA ARG A 422 -32.24 9.38 44.65
C ARG A 422 -30.96 9.53 43.80
N GLY A 423 -30.51 8.39 43.25
CA GLY A 423 -29.19 8.15 42.68
C GLY A 423 -28.62 9.09 41.60
N SER A 424 -27.30 9.21 41.64
CA SER A 424 -26.40 9.39 40.50
C SER A 424 -25.10 8.64 40.85
N SER A 425 -24.75 7.60 40.10
CA SER A 425 -23.48 6.87 40.31
C SER A 425 -22.35 7.51 39.49
N SER A 426 -21.21 7.76 40.13
CA SER A 426 -19.97 8.15 39.49
C SER A 426 -19.22 6.92 38.97
N ASP A 427 -18.97 6.85 37.66
CA ASP A 427 -18.26 5.71 37.05
C ASP A 427 -16.73 5.74 37.25
N ASP A 428 -16.17 6.83 37.81
CA ASP A 428 -14.72 7.07 37.94
C ASP A 428 -13.99 6.24 39.02
N GLU A 429 -14.71 5.49 39.87
CA GLU A 429 -14.10 4.53 40.82
C GLU A 429 -14.33 3.06 40.46
N CYS A 430 -14.68 2.74 39.20
CA CYS A 430 -14.74 1.35 38.76
C CYS A 430 -13.33 0.73 38.69
N PRO A 431 -13.08 -0.46 39.30
CA PRO A 431 -11.78 -1.16 39.22
C PRO A 431 -11.28 -1.37 37.78
N ASN A 432 -12.18 -1.47 36.81
CA ASN A 432 -11.87 -1.63 35.39
C ASN A 432 -11.13 -0.43 34.80
N TYR A 433 -11.49 0.81 35.16
CA TYR A 433 -10.76 2.01 34.71
C TYR A 433 -9.39 2.13 35.35
N ARG A 434 -9.24 1.65 36.59
CA ARG A 434 -7.95 1.59 37.29
C ARG A 434 -7.00 0.57 36.63
N MET A 435 -7.51 -0.59 36.23
CA MET A 435 -6.75 -1.59 35.46
C MET A 435 -6.29 -1.06 34.09
N LEU A 436 -7.16 -0.37 33.35
CA LEU A 436 -6.79 0.26 32.08
C LEU A 436 -5.67 1.29 32.24
N ARG A 437 -5.71 2.10 33.31
CA ARG A 437 -4.66 3.08 33.60
C ARG A 437 -3.31 2.42 33.94
N ILE A 438 -3.32 1.39 34.79
CA ILE A 438 -2.07 0.69 35.16
C ILE A 438 -1.48 -0.05 33.94
N SER A 439 -2.33 -0.60 33.06
CA SER A 439 -1.90 -1.16 31.78
C SER A 439 -1.24 -0.12 30.88
N ASP A 440 -1.85 1.06 30.73
CA ASP A 440 -1.27 2.16 29.95
C ASP A 440 0.07 2.67 30.53
N GLU A 441 0.33 2.49 31.83
CA GLU A 441 1.62 2.81 32.50
C GLU A 441 2.74 1.77 32.24
N ILE A 442 2.43 0.55 31.81
CA ILE A 442 3.45 -0.49 31.46
C ILE A 442 3.98 -0.25 30.04
N PHE A 443 3.09 0.15 29.13
CA PHE A 443 3.40 0.39 27.71
C PHE A 443 3.89 1.82 27.41
N ASP A 444 4.42 2.50 28.44
CA ASP A 444 5.18 3.74 28.30
C ASP A 444 6.57 3.44 27.70
N GLU A 445 7.03 4.25 26.75
CA GLU A 445 8.32 4.00 26.07
C GLU A 445 9.53 4.07 27.01
N GLU A 446 9.52 4.89 28.07
CA GLU A 446 10.61 4.93 29.05
C GLU A 446 10.63 3.70 29.97
N VAL A 447 9.49 3.01 30.09
CA VAL A 447 9.35 1.76 30.83
C VAL A 447 9.77 0.61 29.92
N LEU A 448 9.24 0.52 28.70
CA LEU A 448 9.60 -0.52 27.70
C LEU A 448 11.09 -0.54 27.32
N LYS A 449 11.76 0.62 27.33
CA LYS A 449 13.21 0.75 27.03
C LYS A 449 14.12 0.49 28.24
N ASN A 450 13.58 0.16 29.41
CA ASN A 450 14.36 -0.06 30.63
C ASN A 450 13.90 -1.36 31.33
N PRO A 451 14.67 -2.46 31.24
CA PRO A 451 14.25 -3.77 31.74
C PRO A 451 13.80 -3.77 33.22
N GLU A 452 14.56 -3.14 34.11
CA GLU A 452 14.25 -3.09 35.56
C GLU A 452 12.96 -2.31 35.85
N LYS A 453 12.70 -1.20 35.12
CA LYS A 453 11.43 -0.46 35.24
C LYS A 453 10.26 -1.24 34.65
N PHE A 454 10.45 -1.93 33.53
CA PHE A 454 9.44 -2.77 32.91
C PHE A 454 9.02 -3.89 33.86
N GLU A 455 9.98 -4.65 34.39
CA GLU A 455 9.77 -5.71 35.36
C GLU A 455 9.08 -5.20 36.64
N SER A 456 9.49 -4.04 37.16
CA SER A 456 8.85 -3.40 38.32
C SER A 456 7.40 -2.98 38.05
N LYS A 457 7.09 -2.45 36.85
CA LYS A 457 5.72 -2.05 36.46
C LYS A 457 4.83 -3.24 36.14
N LEU A 458 5.40 -4.28 35.52
CA LEU A 458 4.73 -5.55 35.23
C LEU A 458 4.32 -6.26 36.53
N SER A 459 5.25 -6.40 37.48
CA SER A 459 4.97 -6.97 38.81
C SER A 459 3.92 -6.17 39.60
N TYR A 460 3.93 -4.82 39.48
CA TYR A 460 2.88 -3.98 40.08
C TYR A 460 1.50 -4.20 39.44
N PHE A 461 1.45 -4.45 38.13
CA PHE A 461 0.23 -4.78 37.41
C PHE A 461 -0.29 -6.17 37.77
N GLU A 462 0.55 -7.20 37.80
CA GLU A 462 0.21 -8.56 38.25
C GLU A 462 -0.37 -8.55 39.66
N THR A 463 0.29 -7.85 40.59
CA THR A 463 -0.18 -7.69 41.97
C THR A 463 -1.57 -7.01 42.02
N HIS A 464 -1.87 -6.07 41.11
CA HIS A 464 -3.19 -5.42 41.06
C HIS A 464 -4.23 -6.28 40.34
N PHE A 465 -3.82 -7.03 39.33
CA PHE A 465 -4.64 -8.00 38.61
C PHE A 465 -5.14 -9.06 39.58
N ASP A 466 -4.28 -9.71 40.36
CA ASP A 466 -4.67 -10.75 41.33
C ASP A 466 -5.65 -10.27 42.41
N ILE A 467 -5.59 -8.98 42.78
CA ILE A 467 -6.52 -8.37 43.74
C ILE A 467 -7.91 -8.13 43.10
N VAL A 468 -7.96 -7.79 41.81
CA VAL A 468 -9.21 -7.41 41.11
C VAL A 468 -9.84 -8.59 40.34
N TYR A 469 -9.05 -9.57 39.93
CA TYR A 469 -9.45 -10.76 39.16
C TYR A 469 -10.59 -11.57 39.82
N PRO A 470 -10.63 -11.78 41.15
CA PRO A 470 -11.78 -12.40 41.83
C PRO A 470 -13.10 -11.63 41.69
N HIS A 471 -13.10 -10.39 41.19
CA HIS A 471 -14.28 -9.57 40.96
C HIS A 471 -14.62 -9.37 39.47
N PHE A 472 -13.75 -9.80 38.55
CA PHE A 472 -14.00 -9.72 37.09
C PHE A 472 -15.09 -10.68 36.59
N ASN A 473 -15.48 -11.66 37.40
CA ASN A 473 -16.31 -12.81 36.99
C ASN A 473 -17.82 -12.50 36.81
N LYS A 474 -18.16 -11.28 36.39
CA LYS A 474 -19.52 -10.85 35.99
C LYS A 474 -19.49 -10.00 34.71
N THR A 475 -19.40 -10.70 33.58
CA THR A 475 -19.87 -10.29 32.23
C THR A 475 -19.51 -8.88 31.75
N LEU A 476 -18.32 -8.76 31.16
CA LEU A 476 -18.07 -7.78 30.09
C LEU A 476 -18.93 -8.12 28.87
N SER A 477 -19.53 -7.11 28.22
CA SER A 477 -20.23 -7.31 26.95
C SER A 477 -19.24 -7.56 25.80
N SER A 478 -19.68 -8.25 24.74
CA SER A 478 -18.85 -8.53 23.56
C SER A 478 -18.27 -7.25 22.94
N LYS A 479 -19.03 -6.14 22.96
CA LYS A 479 -18.59 -4.81 22.53
C LYS A 479 -17.45 -4.22 23.39
N ALA A 480 -17.33 -4.62 24.65
CA ALA A 480 -16.20 -4.26 25.52
C ALA A 480 -14.99 -5.17 25.29
N LYS A 481 -15.19 -6.49 25.14
CA LYS A 481 -14.13 -7.45 24.78
C LYS A 481 -13.42 -7.04 23.48
N LEU A 482 -14.19 -6.76 22.42
CA LEU A 482 -13.68 -6.30 21.13
C LEU A 482 -12.83 -5.03 21.24
N ARG A 483 -13.21 -4.11 22.15
CA ARG A 483 -12.56 -2.81 22.35
C ARG A 483 -11.23 -2.95 23.11
N VAL A 484 -11.15 -3.87 24.07
CA VAL A 484 -9.89 -4.25 24.73
C VAL A 484 -8.96 -4.95 23.74
N LYS A 485 -9.46 -5.92 22.98
CA LYS A 485 -8.68 -6.67 21.98
C LYS A 485 -8.05 -5.76 20.92
N ARG A 486 -8.81 -4.80 20.37
CA ARG A 486 -8.29 -3.76 19.46
C ARG A 486 -7.22 -2.89 20.13
N LYS A 487 -7.39 -2.49 21.39
CA LYS A 487 -6.40 -1.66 22.12
C LYS A 487 -5.10 -2.42 22.38
N VAL A 488 -5.17 -3.71 22.74
CA VAL A 488 -4.01 -4.59 22.97
C VAL A 488 -3.25 -4.87 21.67
N GLY A 489 -3.94 -5.23 20.58
CA GLY A 489 -3.30 -5.42 19.26
C GLY A 489 -2.58 -4.17 18.75
N HIS A 490 -3.05 -2.98 19.12
CA HIS A 490 -2.36 -1.72 18.83
C HIS A 490 -1.11 -1.49 19.69
N GLN A 491 -1.05 -2.00 20.93
CA GLN A 491 0.16 -1.91 21.76
C GLN A 491 1.24 -2.92 21.34
N ILE A 492 0.86 -4.14 20.93
CA ILE A 492 1.82 -5.14 20.42
C ILE A 492 2.60 -4.56 19.22
N LYS A 493 1.91 -3.94 18.26
CA LYS A 493 2.52 -3.24 17.12
C LYS A 493 3.34 -1.99 17.50
N ARG A 494 3.20 -1.45 18.72
CA ARG A 494 4.08 -0.40 19.25
C ARG A 494 5.35 -0.96 19.89
N VAL A 495 5.26 -2.08 20.62
CA VAL A 495 6.42 -2.75 21.23
C VAL A 495 7.39 -3.24 20.14
N ASP A 496 6.84 -3.86 19.09
CA ASP A 496 7.53 -4.30 17.88
C ASP A 496 8.37 -3.18 17.23
N ARG A 497 7.73 -2.03 16.94
CA ARG A 497 8.39 -0.81 16.42
C ARG A 497 9.49 -0.22 17.31
N VAL A 498 9.45 -0.47 18.61
CA VAL A 498 10.31 0.18 19.61
C VAL A 498 11.57 -0.64 19.91
N LEU A 499 11.49 -1.98 19.80
CA LEU A 499 12.63 -2.87 20.04
C LEU A 499 13.51 -3.10 18.80
N PHE A 500 12.98 -2.94 17.58
CA PHE A 500 13.65 -3.39 16.34
C PHE A 500 13.89 -2.28 15.28
N SER A 501 14.34 -1.09 15.67
CA SER A 501 14.43 0.06 14.74
C SER A 501 15.77 0.21 13.97
N GLY A 502 15.84 -0.31 12.73
CA GLY A 502 16.52 0.25 11.53
C GLY A 502 18.02 0.64 11.51
N LYS A 503 18.73 0.80 12.63
CA LYS A 503 20.08 1.40 12.65
C LYS A 503 21.23 0.49 12.25
N GLU A 504 20.99 -0.83 12.16
CA GLU A 504 22.04 -1.85 11.97
C GLU A 504 22.08 -2.45 10.57
N LEU A 505 21.13 -2.11 9.69
CA LEU A 505 20.91 -2.81 8.42
C LEU A 505 21.68 -2.23 7.21
N LYS A 506 22.02 -0.93 7.22
CA LYS A 506 22.57 -0.23 6.04
C LYS A 506 23.88 -0.83 5.49
N PRO A 507 24.90 -1.20 6.30
CA PRO A 507 26.12 -1.81 5.77
C PRO A 507 25.91 -3.21 5.16
N LYS A 508 24.85 -3.92 5.54
CA LYS A 508 24.48 -5.23 4.96
C LYS A 508 23.79 -5.07 3.61
N TYR A 509 23.04 -3.98 3.41
CA TYR A 509 22.41 -3.61 2.14
C TYR A 509 23.45 -3.37 1.03
N ASP A 510 24.47 -2.56 1.29
CA ASP A 510 25.47 -2.19 0.29
C ASP A 510 26.26 -3.43 -0.21
N LYS A 511 26.61 -4.34 0.70
CA LYS A 511 27.22 -5.64 0.37
C LYS A 511 26.34 -6.55 -0.49
N LEU A 512 25.03 -6.58 -0.24
CA LEU A 512 24.08 -7.33 -1.06
C LEU A 512 24.04 -6.82 -2.51
N VAL A 513 24.04 -5.49 -2.69
CA VAL A 513 24.06 -4.86 -4.03
C VAL A 513 25.34 -5.24 -4.79
N GLU A 514 26.51 -5.11 -4.15
CA GLU A 514 27.79 -5.50 -4.78
C GLU A 514 27.84 -7.00 -5.10
N CYS A 515 27.29 -7.86 -4.23
CA CYS A 515 27.27 -9.30 -4.46
C CYS A 515 26.41 -9.69 -5.67
N PHE A 516 25.20 -9.16 -5.80
CA PHE A 516 24.33 -9.47 -6.95
C PHE A 516 24.87 -8.91 -8.28
N ALA A 517 25.58 -7.77 -8.25
CA ALA A 517 26.23 -7.21 -9.43
C ALA A 517 27.29 -8.15 -10.04
N LYS A 518 28.01 -8.95 -9.22
CA LYS A 518 28.98 -9.97 -9.69
C LYS A 518 28.32 -11.00 -10.63
N PHE A 519 27.03 -11.30 -10.42
CA PHE A 519 26.24 -12.23 -11.22
C PHE A 519 25.38 -11.56 -12.30
N ARG A 520 25.66 -10.29 -12.63
CA ARG A 520 24.90 -9.46 -13.60
C ARG A 520 23.42 -9.29 -13.25
N ALA A 521 23.09 -9.36 -11.96
CA ALA A 521 21.76 -9.10 -11.42
C ALA A 521 21.71 -7.72 -10.77
N ILE A 522 20.67 -6.94 -11.08
CA ILE A 522 20.45 -5.62 -10.48
C ILE A 522 19.46 -5.79 -9.34
N LEU A 523 19.92 -5.57 -8.10
CA LEU A 523 19.07 -5.62 -6.91
C LEU A 523 18.10 -4.42 -6.88
N LYS A 524 16.79 -4.69 -6.91
CA LYS A 524 15.71 -3.70 -7.01
C LYS A 524 15.01 -3.42 -5.69
N LYS A 525 14.87 -4.45 -4.86
CA LYS A 525 14.18 -4.38 -3.56
C LYS A 525 14.79 -5.39 -2.60
N ILE A 526 14.88 -5.01 -1.33
CA ILE A 526 15.11 -5.91 -0.20
C ILE A 526 14.01 -5.60 0.81
N GLU A 527 13.41 -6.62 1.42
CA GLU A 527 12.34 -6.46 2.42
C GLU A 527 12.86 -6.74 3.84
N ASP A 528 12.26 -6.09 4.83
CA ASP A 528 12.75 -6.12 6.20
C ASP A 528 12.45 -7.46 6.89
N GLY A 529 13.35 -7.90 7.78
CA GLY A 529 13.37 -9.28 8.30
C GLY A 529 14.17 -10.29 7.46
N CYS A 530 14.81 -9.82 6.38
CA CYS A 530 15.80 -10.47 5.49
C CYS A 530 15.32 -11.67 4.63
N VAL A 531 16.12 -11.96 3.58
CA VAL A 531 16.04 -13.07 2.60
C VAL A 531 15.27 -12.83 1.30
N LEU A 532 14.26 -11.94 1.22
CA LEU A 532 13.60 -11.64 -0.05
C LEU A 532 14.31 -10.52 -0.83
N CYS A 533 14.83 -10.84 -2.01
CA CYS A 533 15.53 -9.93 -2.93
C CYS A 533 14.87 -9.94 -4.31
N THR A 534 14.41 -8.79 -4.81
CA THR A 534 13.92 -8.65 -6.19
C THR A 534 15.07 -8.29 -7.12
N LEU A 535 15.25 -9.04 -8.21
CA LEU A 535 16.37 -8.89 -9.14
C LEU A 535 15.87 -8.57 -10.56
N GLU A 536 16.55 -7.66 -11.26
CA GLU A 536 16.32 -7.34 -12.67
C GLU A 536 17.57 -7.66 -13.49
N PHE A 537 17.38 -8.08 -14.74
CA PHE A 537 18.46 -8.50 -15.64
C PHE A 537 18.41 -7.67 -16.93
N GLU A 538 19.56 -7.16 -17.37
CA GLU A 538 19.63 -6.31 -18.57
C GLU A 538 19.26 -7.06 -19.86
N ASP A 539 19.54 -8.36 -19.92
CA ASP A 539 19.18 -9.24 -21.03
C ASP A 539 19.04 -10.72 -20.59
N ALA A 540 18.58 -11.56 -21.51
CA ALA A 540 18.42 -13.00 -21.28
C ALA A 540 19.76 -13.76 -21.12
N VAL A 541 20.90 -13.16 -21.48
CA VAL A 541 22.24 -13.74 -21.22
C VAL A 541 22.62 -13.50 -19.76
N ALA A 542 22.38 -12.31 -19.22
CA ALA A 542 22.59 -11.99 -17.81
C ALA A 542 21.73 -12.89 -16.89
N LEU A 543 20.46 -13.08 -17.22
CA LEU A 543 19.59 -14.03 -16.50
C LEU A 543 20.16 -15.46 -16.55
N ARG A 544 20.64 -15.94 -17.70
CA ARG A 544 21.27 -17.28 -17.80
C ARG A 544 22.55 -17.39 -16.97
N SER A 545 23.41 -16.36 -16.98
CA SER A 545 24.62 -16.33 -16.15
C SER A 545 24.28 -16.37 -14.65
N PHE A 546 23.26 -15.63 -14.22
CA PHE A 546 22.78 -15.67 -12.85
C PHE A 546 22.23 -17.06 -12.46
N LEU A 547 21.41 -17.68 -13.32
CA LEU A 547 20.86 -19.01 -13.08
C LEU A 547 21.93 -20.10 -12.99
N ILE A 548 23.06 -19.96 -13.69
CA ILE A 548 24.23 -20.84 -13.57
C ILE A 548 24.88 -20.67 -12.20
N GLY A 549 25.25 -19.44 -11.81
CA GLY A 549 25.86 -19.17 -10.51
C GLY A 549 24.97 -19.50 -9.30
N TYR A 550 23.64 -19.44 -9.47
CA TYR A 550 22.67 -19.95 -8.50
C TYR A 550 22.70 -21.48 -8.42
N ARG A 551 22.64 -22.18 -9.57
CA ARG A 551 22.56 -23.64 -9.65
C ARG A 551 23.83 -24.33 -9.14
N ASP A 552 24.98 -23.76 -9.45
CA ASP A 552 26.29 -24.35 -9.14
C ASP A 552 26.80 -23.92 -7.74
N GLY A 553 26.01 -23.13 -7.00
CA GLY A 553 26.24 -22.78 -5.59
C GLY A 553 27.12 -21.54 -5.36
N GLU A 554 27.82 -21.07 -6.39
CA GLU A 554 28.75 -19.92 -6.36
C GLU A 554 28.10 -18.64 -5.78
N LEU A 555 26.83 -18.39 -6.09
CA LEU A 555 26.06 -17.27 -5.55
C LEU A 555 25.84 -17.38 -4.04
N SER A 556 25.48 -18.57 -3.55
CA SER A 556 25.29 -18.86 -2.12
C SER A 556 26.62 -18.77 -1.36
N GLU A 557 27.71 -19.26 -1.95
CA GLU A 557 29.07 -19.13 -1.38
C GLU A 557 29.52 -17.66 -1.30
N THR A 558 29.30 -16.88 -2.36
CA THR A 558 29.66 -15.45 -2.36
C THR A 558 28.86 -14.68 -1.31
N LEU A 559 27.54 -14.89 -1.22
CA LEU A 559 26.70 -14.26 -0.20
C LEU A 559 27.06 -14.72 1.22
N THR A 560 27.52 -15.96 1.38
CA THR A 560 28.04 -16.47 2.67
C THR A 560 29.26 -15.67 3.12
N GLN A 561 30.25 -15.51 2.24
CA GLN A 561 31.49 -14.79 2.56
C GLN A 561 31.26 -13.31 2.86
N GLU A 562 30.28 -12.67 2.20
CA GLU A 562 30.01 -11.23 2.36
C GLU A 562 29.14 -10.92 3.59
N LEU A 563 28.14 -11.77 3.91
CA LEU A 563 27.07 -11.44 4.87
C LEU A 563 27.18 -12.12 6.23
N ILE A 564 27.85 -13.28 6.30
CA ILE A 564 28.13 -13.95 7.58
C ILE A 564 29.34 -13.29 8.22
N THR A 565 29.20 -12.80 9.46
CA THR A 565 30.29 -12.15 10.20
C THR A 565 31.00 -13.14 11.14
N GLU A 566 32.21 -12.80 11.57
CA GLU A 566 32.95 -13.62 12.55
C GLU A 566 32.21 -13.72 13.90
N GLU A 567 31.46 -12.69 14.31
CA GLU A 567 30.58 -12.75 15.49
C GLU A 567 29.44 -13.76 15.28
N MET A 568 28.79 -13.75 14.11
CA MET A 568 27.73 -14.73 13.79
C MET A 568 28.29 -16.17 13.76
N GLN A 569 29.53 -16.38 13.30
CA GLN A 569 30.18 -17.70 13.37
C GLN A 569 30.66 -18.08 14.77
N GLN A 570 30.87 -17.12 15.68
CA GLN A 570 31.20 -17.39 17.08
C GLN A 570 29.96 -17.73 17.90
N GLU A 571 28.80 -17.13 17.63
CA GLU A 571 27.54 -17.46 18.29
C GLU A 571 26.89 -18.75 17.74
N GLU A 572 26.82 -18.92 16.42
CA GLU A 572 26.13 -20.06 15.78
C GLU A 572 27.07 -21.22 15.37
N GLY A 573 28.38 -20.98 15.37
CA GLY A 573 29.40 -21.98 15.01
C GLY A 573 29.93 -21.88 13.57
N PRO A 574 31.03 -22.58 13.25
CA PRO A 574 31.81 -22.41 12.02
C PRO A 574 31.18 -23.05 10.75
N GLY A 575 29.87 -23.29 10.75
CA GLY A 575 29.12 -23.91 9.65
C GLY A 575 28.06 -23.02 9.00
N LEU A 576 27.98 -21.74 9.38
CA LEU A 576 26.94 -20.82 8.92
C LEU A 576 27.12 -20.43 7.44
N PHE A 577 26.08 -20.63 6.63
CA PHE A 577 26.07 -20.26 5.21
C PHE A 577 24.74 -19.65 4.76
N VAL A 578 24.77 -18.83 3.71
CA VAL A 578 23.60 -18.15 3.14
C VAL A 578 23.01 -18.99 2.01
N HIS A 579 21.86 -19.62 2.28
CA HIS A 579 21.07 -20.29 1.25
C HIS A 579 20.21 -19.29 0.46
N VAL A 580 20.32 -19.31 -0.86
CA VAL A 580 19.51 -18.52 -1.80
C VAL A 580 18.37 -19.37 -2.37
N THR A 581 17.19 -18.77 -2.57
CA THR A 581 16.04 -19.44 -3.20
C THR A 581 15.44 -18.53 -4.28
N LEU A 582 15.27 -19.06 -5.49
CA LEU A 582 14.58 -18.36 -6.57
C LEU A 582 13.07 -18.57 -6.50
N LEU A 583 12.32 -17.47 -6.37
CA LEU A 583 10.87 -17.46 -6.54
C LEU A 583 10.54 -17.28 -8.02
N VAL A 584 9.86 -18.24 -8.62
CA VAL A 584 9.51 -18.22 -10.05
C VAL A 584 8.30 -17.31 -10.27
N ALA A 585 8.49 -16.22 -11.01
CA ALA A 585 7.38 -15.46 -11.56
C ALA A 585 6.68 -16.28 -12.66
N THR A 586 5.35 -16.30 -12.68
CA THR A 586 4.58 -16.95 -13.75
C THR A 586 4.82 -16.25 -15.08
N ASP A 587 5.32 -17.00 -16.06
CA ASP A 587 5.72 -16.48 -17.38
C ASP A 587 4.60 -15.75 -18.13
N THR A 588 4.88 -14.51 -18.52
CA THR A 588 4.24 -13.89 -19.69
C THR A 588 4.84 -14.51 -20.96
N ALA A 589 4.23 -15.57 -21.47
CA ALA A 589 4.70 -16.25 -22.69
C ALA A 589 3.58 -16.52 -23.71
N MET A 590 3.73 -15.89 -24.88
CA MET A 590 3.30 -16.41 -26.19
C MET A 590 4.47 -16.08 -27.14
N SER A 591 5.42 -16.99 -27.32
CA SER A 591 5.38 -18.14 -28.24
C SER A 591 5.79 -17.77 -29.66
N ASP A 592 6.99 -18.20 -30.05
CA ASP A 592 7.34 -18.46 -31.44
C ASP A 592 8.17 -19.75 -31.44
N ASP A 593 7.59 -20.86 -31.91
CA ASP A 593 8.27 -22.14 -32.07
C ASP A 593 8.25 -22.54 -33.56
N GLY A 594 9.37 -23.10 -33.99
CA GLY A 594 9.73 -23.37 -35.37
C GLY A 594 11.07 -24.09 -35.44
N GLY A 595 11.23 -25.13 -34.62
CA GLY A 595 12.49 -25.86 -34.47
C GLY A 595 12.83 -26.80 -35.63
N SER A 596 13.94 -27.54 -35.48
CA SER A 596 14.14 -28.85 -36.10
C SER A 596 15.30 -29.63 -35.49
N GLU A 597 14.98 -30.85 -35.07
CA GLU A 597 15.82 -32.07 -35.09
C GLU A 597 16.90 -32.29 -34.01
N HIS A 598 16.79 -33.49 -33.43
CA HIS A 598 17.69 -34.11 -32.45
C HIS A 598 18.92 -34.71 -33.14
N GLU A 599 20.01 -34.89 -32.38
CA GLU A 599 20.58 -36.24 -32.22
C GLU A 599 21.33 -36.36 -30.88
N GLU A 600 21.38 -37.57 -30.34
CA GLU A 600 21.90 -37.88 -29.00
C GLU A 600 23.44 -37.99 -28.98
N MET A 601 24.05 -37.88 -27.80
CA MET A 601 24.64 -39.03 -27.08
C MET A 601 25.96 -38.73 -26.32
N ASP A 602 25.88 -38.98 -25.01
CA ASP A 602 26.91 -39.45 -24.06
C ASP A 602 28.15 -38.66 -23.57
N CYS A 603 28.28 -38.73 -22.23
CA CYS A 603 29.48 -38.98 -21.42
C CYS A 603 30.65 -37.96 -21.35
N THR A 604 30.58 -37.09 -20.32
CA THR A 604 31.46 -37.04 -19.13
C THR A 604 32.93 -37.54 -19.20
N PRO A 605 33.81 -37.07 -18.28
CA PRO A 605 34.25 -35.70 -17.99
C PRO A 605 35.80 -35.63 -18.03
N GLY A 606 36.43 -34.51 -17.66
CA GLY A 606 37.89 -34.51 -17.46
C GLY A 606 38.58 -33.15 -17.41
N ASP A 607 38.63 -32.60 -16.20
CA ASP A 607 39.81 -32.06 -15.52
C ASP A 607 40.81 -31.13 -16.26
N ASP A 608 40.91 -29.93 -15.67
CA ASP A 608 42.14 -29.32 -15.18
C ASP A 608 43.07 -28.46 -16.05
N ALA A 609 43.77 -27.61 -15.27
CA ALA A 609 45.00 -26.88 -15.56
C ALA A 609 44.93 -25.66 -16.49
N MET A 610 44.73 -24.51 -15.83
CA MET A 610 45.71 -23.42 -15.77
C MET A 610 46.76 -23.36 -16.90
N GLN A 611 46.84 -22.25 -17.63
CA GLN A 611 47.78 -21.19 -17.27
C GLN A 611 47.61 -19.89 -18.07
N GLU A 612 48.06 -18.80 -17.44
CA GLU A 612 48.22 -17.47 -18.02
C GLU A 612 49.15 -17.45 -19.23
N THR A 613 48.92 -16.50 -20.14
CA THR A 613 49.88 -15.53 -20.72
C THR A 613 49.44 -15.14 -22.15
N MET A 614 48.89 -13.94 -22.32
CA MET A 614 49.59 -12.69 -22.67
C MET A 614 49.96 -12.51 -24.15
N VAL A 615 49.65 -11.29 -24.63
CA VAL A 615 50.44 -10.48 -25.57
C VAL A 615 50.27 -10.75 -27.10
N THR A 616 49.38 -9.92 -27.67
CA THR A 616 49.50 -9.15 -28.93
C THR A 616 49.77 -9.85 -30.28
N GLY A 617 49.08 -9.40 -31.34
CA GLY A 617 49.64 -9.48 -32.70
C GLY A 617 48.65 -9.55 -33.87
N THR A 618 48.00 -8.44 -34.21
CA THR A 618 47.71 -8.13 -35.63
C THR A 618 49.06 -7.85 -36.34
N PRO A 619 49.28 -8.19 -37.64
CA PRO A 619 48.52 -7.56 -38.74
C PRO A 619 48.32 -8.34 -40.08
N ASP A 620 47.22 -7.96 -40.74
CA ASP A 620 47.07 -7.57 -42.16
C ASP A 620 47.72 -8.37 -43.33
N ARG A 621 46.84 -8.91 -44.19
CA ARG A 621 46.80 -8.80 -45.69
C ARG A 621 47.53 -9.74 -46.67
N ARG A 622 46.77 -9.94 -47.79
CA ARG A 622 47.12 -10.33 -49.19
C ARG A 622 47.24 -11.84 -49.47
N MET A 623 46.27 -12.44 -50.19
CA MET A 623 46.02 -12.42 -51.65
C MET A 623 46.98 -13.30 -52.48
N HIS A 624 46.46 -14.33 -53.15
CA HIS A 624 46.37 -14.33 -54.62
C HIS A 624 45.43 -15.40 -55.22
N HIS A 625 44.94 -15.10 -56.43
CA HIS A 625 43.91 -15.79 -57.21
C HIS A 625 44.18 -17.22 -57.69
N THR A 626 43.09 -18.00 -57.78
CA THR A 626 42.53 -18.64 -59.01
C THR A 626 41.00 -18.88 -58.76
N ILE A 627 40.05 -19.03 -59.70
CA ILE A 627 39.96 -18.76 -61.15
C ILE A 627 38.50 -18.33 -61.52
N ARG A 628 38.05 -18.38 -62.78
CA ARG A 628 36.69 -18.09 -63.31
C ARG A 628 36.40 -18.99 -64.54
N PRO A 629 35.21 -19.05 -65.22
CA PRO A 629 34.00 -18.19 -65.15
C PRO A 629 32.59 -18.88 -65.26
N SER A 630 31.51 -18.09 -65.11
CA SER A 630 30.20 -18.08 -65.88
C SER A 630 29.31 -19.36 -66.06
N SER A 631 27.98 -19.32 -66.20
CA SER A 631 26.93 -18.29 -65.98
C SER A 631 25.48 -18.81 -66.26
N ARG A 632 24.48 -18.26 -65.55
CA ARG A 632 23.08 -17.92 -65.99
C ARG A 632 22.06 -18.98 -66.54
N LYS A 633 20.92 -19.01 -65.82
CA LYS A 633 19.48 -18.95 -66.27
C LYS A 633 18.70 -20.23 -66.74
N ARG A 634 17.47 -20.34 -66.17
CA ARG A 634 16.24 -21.10 -66.54
C ARG A 634 15.74 -20.78 -67.99
N PRO A 635 14.82 -21.54 -68.68
CA PRO A 635 13.42 -21.85 -68.24
C PRO A 635 12.62 -23.07 -68.84
N GLY A 636 11.38 -23.28 -68.32
CA GLY A 636 10.24 -24.04 -68.92
C GLY A 636 10.11 -25.54 -68.58
N HIS A 637 8.97 -26.26 -68.76
CA HIS A 637 7.51 -25.98 -68.91
C HIS A 637 6.75 -27.37 -69.03
N VAL A 638 5.39 -27.45 -68.91
CA VAL A 638 4.48 -28.62 -69.26
C VAL A 638 4.48 -29.86 -68.28
N ALA A 639 3.48 -30.78 -68.20
CA ALA A 639 2.00 -30.78 -67.99
C ALA A 639 1.43 -32.25 -67.92
N ALA A 640 0.21 -32.48 -67.37
CA ALA A 640 -0.72 -33.63 -67.63
C ALA A 640 -0.27 -35.10 -67.27
N ASP A 641 -1.09 -36.16 -67.08
CA ASP A 641 -2.56 -36.37 -66.92
C ASP A 641 -2.90 -37.85 -66.47
N VAL A 642 -4.04 -38.06 -65.78
CA VAL A 642 -5.12 -39.11 -66.03
C VAL A 642 -5.07 -40.61 -65.55
N ASP A 643 -6.17 -41.01 -64.83
CA ASP A 643 -6.96 -42.29 -64.77
C ASP A 643 -6.37 -43.71 -64.45
N THR A 644 -7.12 -44.77 -64.00
CA THR A 644 -8.29 -45.03 -63.09
C THR A 644 -8.36 -46.57 -62.78
N ILE A 645 -9.32 -47.02 -61.92
CA ILE A 645 -10.27 -48.17 -62.10
C ILE A 645 -10.16 -49.48 -61.21
N LYS A 646 -11.26 -49.73 -60.44
CA LYS A 646 -11.92 -50.99 -59.95
C LYS A 646 -11.21 -51.89 -58.88
N THR A 647 -11.77 -52.21 -57.69
CA THR A 647 -13.01 -52.96 -57.27
C THR A 647 -12.98 -54.46 -57.61
N ASP A 648 -13.42 -55.45 -56.80
CA ASP A 648 -14.51 -55.49 -55.80
C ASP A 648 -14.55 -56.80 -54.92
N LYS A 649 -15.44 -56.86 -53.90
CA LYS A 649 -15.95 -58.01 -53.07
C LYS A 649 -15.13 -58.55 -51.87
N GLY A 650 -15.70 -58.86 -50.69
CA GLY A 650 -17.06 -58.57 -50.15
C GLY A 650 -17.49 -59.36 -48.88
N LEU A 651 -18.50 -58.82 -48.15
CA LEU A 651 -19.38 -59.39 -47.08
C LEU A 651 -18.76 -59.67 -45.67
N GLU A 652 -19.14 -58.96 -44.58
CA GLU A 652 -20.43 -58.87 -43.81
C GLU A 652 -20.61 -60.05 -42.80
N LYS A 653 -21.08 -59.94 -41.54
CA LYS A 653 -21.98 -59.03 -40.76
C LYS A 653 -21.53 -59.01 -39.26
N GLU A 654 -22.00 -58.21 -38.27
CA GLU A 654 -22.72 -56.91 -38.12
C GLU A 654 -22.74 -56.53 -36.61
N ASP A 655 -22.62 -55.23 -36.24
CA ASP A 655 -23.44 -54.59 -35.17
C ASP A 655 -23.38 -53.04 -35.26
N ASN A 656 -24.35 -52.34 -34.66
CA ASN A 656 -24.67 -50.94 -34.95
C ASN A 656 -24.03 -49.90 -34.01
N SER A 657 -23.44 -48.85 -34.60
CA SER A 657 -23.77 -47.44 -34.28
C SER A 657 -23.15 -46.48 -35.30
N ALA A 658 -24.00 -45.72 -36.01
CA ALA A 658 -23.61 -44.64 -36.93
C ALA A 658 -23.25 -43.36 -36.14
N GLU A 659 -22.52 -42.36 -36.65
CA GLU A 659 -21.93 -42.13 -37.97
C GLU A 659 -20.73 -41.14 -37.83
N PRO A 660 -19.59 -41.30 -38.53
CA PRO A 660 -18.44 -40.39 -38.43
C PRO A 660 -18.28 -39.48 -39.67
N PRO A 661 -17.20 -38.68 -39.71
CA PRO A 661 -17.21 -37.25 -39.44
C PRO A 661 -17.80 -36.39 -40.57
N ILE A 662 -18.65 -35.43 -40.23
CA ILE A 662 -19.01 -34.36 -41.16
C ILE A 662 -17.81 -33.43 -41.33
N LYS A 663 -17.38 -33.26 -42.58
CA LYS A 663 -16.38 -32.26 -43.00
C LYS A 663 -16.77 -30.89 -42.45
N ILE A 664 -15.90 -30.27 -41.64
CA ILE A 664 -16.04 -28.86 -41.28
C ILE A 664 -15.92 -28.05 -42.57
N ARG A 665 -17.08 -27.61 -43.04
CA ARG A 665 -17.21 -26.61 -44.09
C ARG A 665 -16.74 -25.31 -43.45
N ALA A 666 -15.61 -24.77 -43.88
CA ALA A 666 -15.18 -23.45 -43.44
C ALA A 666 -16.31 -22.44 -43.74
N PRO A 667 -16.82 -21.71 -42.75
CA PRO A 667 -17.67 -20.57 -43.01
C PRO A 667 -16.79 -19.43 -43.53
N ALA A 668 -16.56 -19.43 -44.84
CA ALA A 668 -16.60 -18.14 -45.53
C ALA A 668 -17.99 -17.56 -45.30
N ASP A 669 -18.07 -16.25 -45.07
CA ASP A 669 -19.26 -15.47 -44.69
C ASP A 669 -19.57 -15.40 -43.18
N LEU A 670 -18.64 -14.81 -42.39
CA LEU A 670 -18.92 -14.09 -41.13
C LEU A 670 -17.69 -13.26 -40.70
N PHE A 671 -17.50 -12.11 -41.34
CA PHE A 671 -16.56 -11.07 -40.90
C PHE A 671 -17.35 -9.84 -40.47
N THR A 672 -17.25 -9.45 -39.20
CA THR A 672 -17.76 -8.16 -38.73
C THR A 672 -16.87 -7.03 -39.25
N GLU A 673 -17.46 -5.84 -39.39
CA GLU A 673 -16.78 -4.66 -39.97
C GLU A 673 -15.54 -4.29 -39.14
N ALA A 674 -15.62 -4.39 -37.81
CA ALA A 674 -14.51 -4.17 -36.88
C ALA A 674 -13.34 -5.17 -37.08
N HIS A 675 -13.61 -6.45 -37.36
CA HIS A 675 -12.54 -7.44 -37.53
C HIS A 675 -11.82 -7.28 -38.89
N ALA A 676 -12.55 -6.89 -39.93
CA ALA A 676 -11.96 -6.50 -41.21
C ALA A 676 -11.12 -5.21 -41.10
N GLU A 677 -11.57 -4.25 -40.29
CA GLU A 677 -10.84 -3.01 -40.00
C GLU A 677 -9.57 -3.26 -39.17
N MET A 678 -9.62 -4.19 -38.21
CA MET A 678 -8.47 -4.61 -37.39
C MET A 678 -7.36 -5.23 -38.25
N ILE A 679 -7.68 -6.21 -39.11
CA ILE A 679 -6.72 -6.84 -40.03
C ILE A 679 -6.06 -5.80 -40.95
N LYS A 680 -6.88 -4.92 -41.55
CA LYS A 680 -6.42 -3.85 -42.45
C LYS A 680 -5.57 -2.78 -41.74
N SER A 681 -5.75 -2.60 -40.44
CA SER A 681 -4.96 -1.70 -39.59
C SER A 681 -3.64 -2.32 -39.14
N MET A 682 -3.63 -3.64 -38.89
CA MET A 682 -2.40 -4.42 -38.64
C MET A 682 -1.49 -4.45 -39.89
N GLU A 683 -2.06 -4.68 -41.08
CA GLU A 683 -1.33 -4.63 -42.36
C GLU A 683 -0.71 -3.26 -42.68
N THR A 684 -1.25 -2.18 -42.10
CA THR A 684 -0.79 -0.80 -42.36
C THR A 684 -0.01 -0.17 -41.22
N GLY A 685 0.20 -0.88 -40.11
CA GLY A 685 0.92 -0.38 -38.93
C GLY A 685 0.26 0.84 -38.28
N LYS A 686 -1.07 0.96 -38.41
CA LYS A 686 -1.86 2.15 -38.01
C LYS A 686 -3.08 1.79 -37.14
N LEU A 687 -2.93 0.83 -36.24
CA LEU A 687 -3.92 0.68 -35.19
C LEU A 687 -3.85 1.91 -34.28
N THR A 688 -4.95 2.64 -34.15
CA THR A 688 -5.07 3.81 -33.27
C THR A 688 -6.27 3.61 -32.34
N TRP A 689 -6.14 4.10 -31.11
CA TRP A 689 -7.22 4.12 -30.10
C TRP A 689 -8.46 4.93 -30.53
N ALA A 690 -8.39 5.63 -31.68
CA ALA A 690 -9.52 6.31 -32.30
C ALA A 690 -10.43 5.38 -33.15
N THR A 691 -10.15 4.06 -33.20
CA THR A 691 -10.98 3.05 -33.89
C THR A 691 -11.77 2.22 -32.88
N ARG A 692 -12.88 1.60 -33.30
CA ARG A 692 -13.72 0.75 -32.44
C ARG A 692 -12.95 -0.45 -31.88
N ALA A 693 -12.11 -1.06 -32.71
CA ALA A 693 -11.20 -2.13 -32.27
C ALA A 693 -10.13 -1.62 -31.27
N GLY A 694 -9.60 -0.41 -31.47
CA GLY A 694 -8.67 0.23 -30.52
C GLY A 694 -9.29 0.53 -29.16
N LEU A 695 -10.55 0.96 -29.13
CA LEU A 695 -11.33 1.15 -27.90
C LEU A 695 -11.51 -0.18 -27.14
N TYR A 696 -11.86 -1.26 -27.84
CA TYR A 696 -12.01 -2.59 -27.22
C TYR A 696 -10.70 -3.17 -26.71
N MET A 697 -9.57 -2.96 -27.41
CA MET A 697 -8.25 -3.34 -26.90
C MET A 697 -7.89 -2.58 -25.63
N LYS A 698 -8.10 -1.25 -25.60
CA LYS A 698 -7.83 -0.44 -24.41
C LYS A 698 -8.67 -0.89 -23.21
N ILE A 699 -9.96 -1.16 -23.41
CA ILE A 699 -10.81 -1.72 -22.35
C ILE A 699 -10.29 -3.08 -21.89
N ASN A 700 -9.78 -3.94 -22.79
CA ASN A 700 -9.22 -5.24 -22.41
C ASN A 700 -7.88 -5.14 -21.64
N GLU A 701 -7.09 -4.10 -21.86
CA GLU A 701 -5.82 -3.86 -21.14
C GLU A 701 -6.04 -3.29 -19.72
N ASP A 702 -7.11 -2.52 -19.50
CA ASP A 702 -7.43 -1.82 -18.23
C ASP A 702 -8.34 -2.63 -17.26
N LEU A 703 -8.68 -3.88 -17.59
CA LEU A 703 -9.56 -4.75 -16.80
C LEU A 703 -8.83 -5.97 -16.24
N SER A 704 -9.06 -6.24 -14.96
CA SER A 704 -8.51 -7.41 -14.25
C SER A 704 -9.30 -8.70 -14.52
N GLU A 705 -8.71 -9.86 -14.21
CA GLU A 705 -9.41 -11.15 -14.22
C GLU A 705 -10.60 -11.21 -13.23
N LYS A 706 -10.65 -10.35 -12.20
CA LYS A 706 -11.86 -10.17 -11.38
C LYS A 706 -12.93 -9.39 -12.18
N ASP A 707 -12.56 -8.23 -12.72
CA ASP A 707 -13.46 -7.37 -13.51
C ASP A 707 -14.11 -8.14 -14.68
N VAL A 708 -13.34 -8.92 -15.42
CA VAL A 708 -13.84 -9.72 -16.56
C VAL A 708 -14.85 -10.78 -16.10
N ARG A 709 -14.69 -11.35 -14.90
CA ARG A 709 -15.67 -12.30 -14.34
C ARG A 709 -16.95 -11.60 -13.88
N SER A 710 -16.85 -10.45 -13.22
CA SER A 710 -18.00 -9.62 -12.86
C SER A 710 -18.78 -9.16 -14.11
N LEU A 711 -18.08 -8.81 -15.20
CA LEU A 711 -18.69 -8.50 -16.51
C LEU A 711 -19.39 -9.71 -17.16
N ARG A 712 -18.82 -10.92 -17.06
CA ARG A 712 -19.51 -12.14 -17.52
C ARG A 712 -20.76 -12.40 -16.67
N ALA A 713 -20.68 -12.20 -15.36
CA ALA A 713 -21.80 -12.42 -14.43
C ALA A 713 -22.96 -11.46 -14.70
N ILE A 714 -22.69 -10.16 -14.86
CA ILE A 714 -23.73 -9.14 -15.07
C ILE A 714 -24.44 -9.27 -16.43
N LEU A 715 -23.71 -9.63 -17.50
CA LEU A 715 -24.27 -9.91 -18.81
C LEU A 715 -25.23 -11.12 -18.82
N VAL A 716 -25.05 -12.04 -17.88
CA VAL A 716 -25.94 -13.18 -17.67
C VAL A 716 -27.15 -12.79 -16.80
N THR A 717 -26.94 -11.99 -15.73
CA THR A 717 -28.01 -11.47 -14.87
C THR A 717 -29.10 -10.76 -15.68
N ASP A 718 -28.72 -9.81 -16.54
CA ASP A 718 -29.66 -9.03 -17.34
C ASP A 718 -30.07 -9.72 -18.66
N GLY A 719 -29.77 -11.03 -18.80
CA GLY A 719 -30.15 -11.83 -19.96
C GLY A 719 -29.60 -11.30 -21.30
N HIS A 720 -28.53 -10.52 -21.27
CA HIS A 720 -27.93 -9.93 -22.47
C HIS A 720 -27.18 -10.99 -23.30
N LEU A 721 -26.51 -11.93 -22.62
CA LEU A 721 -25.89 -13.10 -23.21
C LEU A 721 -26.18 -14.36 -22.38
N ALA A 722 -26.28 -15.52 -23.04
CA ALA A 722 -26.49 -16.79 -22.36
C ALA A 722 -25.19 -17.28 -21.67
N ARG A 723 -25.29 -17.80 -20.44
CA ARG A 723 -24.14 -18.27 -19.63
C ARG A 723 -23.13 -19.11 -20.42
N GLY A 724 -23.59 -20.14 -21.12
CA GLY A 724 -22.73 -21.05 -21.90
C GLY A 724 -22.03 -20.40 -23.12
N LYS A 725 -22.40 -19.17 -23.50
CA LYS A 725 -21.66 -18.38 -24.50
C LYS A 725 -20.54 -17.54 -23.88
N VAL A 726 -20.72 -17.02 -22.67
CA VAL A 726 -19.75 -16.09 -22.04
C VAL A 726 -18.70 -16.77 -21.16
N GLU A 727 -19.02 -17.94 -20.60
CA GLU A 727 -18.19 -18.67 -19.61
C GLU A 727 -16.77 -19.00 -20.10
N LYS A 728 -16.57 -19.08 -21.42
CA LYS A 728 -15.26 -19.34 -22.07
C LYS A 728 -14.88 -18.31 -23.12
N ALA A 729 -15.68 -17.27 -23.31
CA ALA A 729 -15.40 -16.23 -24.31
C ALA A 729 -14.38 -15.23 -23.78
N THR A 730 -13.43 -14.85 -24.64
CA THR A 730 -12.58 -13.67 -24.47
C THR A 730 -13.43 -12.40 -24.44
N LEU A 731 -12.90 -11.31 -23.87
CA LEU A 731 -13.64 -10.04 -23.79
C LEU A 731 -13.99 -9.50 -25.20
N SER A 732 -13.09 -9.66 -26.17
CA SER A 732 -13.32 -9.33 -27.58
C SER A 732 -14.46 -10.13 -28.20
N GLU A 733 -14.56 -11.44 -27.92
CA GLU A 733 -15.71 -12.26 -28.36
C GLU A 733 -17.02 -11.83 -27.67
N ILE A 734 -16.96 -11.39 -26.41
CA ILE A 734 -18.12 -10.84 -25.70
C ILE A 734 -18.61 -9.56 -26.38
N PHE A 735 -17.73 -8.62 -26.71
CA PHE A 735 -18.11 -7.40 -27.43
C PHE A 735 -18.67 -7.70 -28.83
N ASN A 736 -18.05 -8.62 -29.58
CA ASN A 736 -18.59 -9.07 -30.87
C ASN A 736 -20.00 -9.67 -30.73
N MET A 737 -20.25 -10.52 -29.72
CA MET A 737 -21.59 -11.08 -29.47
C MET A 737 -22.63 -10.01 -29.09
N LEU A 738 -22.22 -8.93 -28.43
CA LEU A 738 -23.09 -7.80 -28.11
C LEU A 738 -23.41 -6.95 -29.36
N GLU A 739 -22.46 -6.81 -30.30
CA GLU A 739 -22.70 -6.17 -31.60
C GLU A 739 -23.62 -7.01 -32.49
N GLU A 740 -23.34 -8.30 -32.66
CA GLU A 740 -24.22 -9.23 -33.40
C GLU A 740 -25.65 -9.27 -32.80
N GLY A 741 -25.75 -9.18 -31.47
CA GLY A 741 -27.00 -9.09 -30.73
C GLY A 741 -27.71 -7.74 -30.82
N ASN A 742 -27.15 -6.74 -31.52
CA ASN A 742 -27.63 -5.34 -31.57
C ASN A 742 -27.83 -4.72 -30.17
N LYS A 743 -27.03 -5.15 -29.18
CA LYS A 743 -27.03 -4.65 -27.79
C LYS A 743 -26.11 -3.44 -27.62
N ILE A 744 -24.99 -3.46 -28.35
CA ILE A 744 -24.12 -2.32 -28.63
C ILE A 744 -23.95 -2.21 -30.14
N GLY A 745 -23.48 -1.07 -30.64
CA GLY A 745 -23.23 -0.88 -32.07
C GLY A 745 -22.95 0.58 -32.41
N LYS A 746 -23.03 0.93 -33.70
CA LYS A 746 -22.69 2.28 -34.19
C LYS A 746 -23.48 3.35 -33.44
N GLY A 747 -22.78 4.30 -32.80
CA GLY A 747 -23.36 5.38 -31.98
C GLY A 747 -24.04 4.93 -30.66
N ASN A 748 -24.28 3.64 -30.45
CA ASN A 748 -24.99 3.11 -29.29
C ASN A 748 -24.09 2.18 -28.48
N LEU A 749 -23.28 2.77 -27.60
CA LEU A 749 -22.43 2.05 -26.64
C LEU A 749 -22.95 2.18 -25.20
N VAL A 750 -24.22 2.55 -25.00
CA VAL A 750 -24.81 2.85 -23.69
C VAL A 750 -24.67 1.68 -22.71
N LEU A 751 -24.90 0.45 -23.17
CA LEU A 751 -24.72 -0.73 -22.33
C LEU A 751 -23.25 -0.95 -21.90
N LEU A 752 -22.29 -0.69 -22.79
CA LEU A 752 -20.86 -0.80 -22.48
C LEU A 752 -20.43 0.28 -21.47
N ALA A 753 -20.93 1.50 -21.61
CA ALA A 753 -20.74 2.58 -20.64
C ALA A 753 -21.35 2.23 -19.28
N ASP A 754 -22.60 1.73 -19.23
CA ASP A 754 -23.25 1.26 -17.99
C ASP A 754 -22.44 0.16 -17.30
N MET A 755 -21.92 -0.82 -18.06
CA MET A 755 -21.06 -1.91 -17.55
C MET A 755 -19.76 -1.40 -16.93
N LEU A 756 -19.03 -0.52 -17.64
CA LEU A 756 -17.78 0.06 -17.16
C LEU A 756 -18.00 0.97 -15.96
N LYS A 757 -19.12 1.70 -15.92
CA LYS A 757 -19.48 2.57 -14.81
C LYS A 757 -19.72 1.79 -13.52
N ALA A 758 -20.44 0.67 -13.61
CA ALA A 758 -20.69 -0.19 -12.47
C ALA A 758 -19.46 -0.99 -12.01
N LEU A 759 -18.39 -1.08 -12.83
CA LEU A 759 -17.04 -1.50 -12.40
C LEU A 759 -16.18 -0.35 -11.81
N GLY A 760 -16.72 0.87 -11.65
CA GLY A 760 -15.96 2.03 -11.21
C GLY A 760 -14.94 2.58 -12.22
N LYS A 761 -14.98 2.14 -13.48
CA LYS A 761 -13.99 2.51 -14.52
C LYS A 761 -14.35 3.85 -15.20
N GLU A 762 -14.57 4.91 -14.42
CA GLU A 762 -15.13 6.18 -14.92
C GLU A 762 -14.36 6.81 -16.10
N LYS A 763 -13.03 6.67 -16.15
CA LYS A 763 -12.22 7.16 -17.29
C LYS A 763 -12.59 6.45 -18.60
N LEU A 764 -12.77 5.12 -18.58
CA LEU A 764 -13.20 4.36 -19.75
C LEU A 764 -14.66 4.67 -20.15
N VAL A 765 -15.53 4.99 -19.18
CA VAL A 765 -16.92 5.42 -19.46
C VAL A 765 -16.92 6.69 -20.32
N GLN A 766 -16.15 7.70 -19.92
CA GLN A 766 -16.05 8.97 -20.67
C GLN A 766 -15.54 8.73 -22.10
N GLU A 767 -14.53 7.87 -22.26
CA GLU A 767 -14.00 7.53 -23.59
C GLU A 767 -15.00 6.76 -24.47
N VAL A 768 -15.77 5.83 -23.90
CA VAL A 768 -16.83 5.10 -24.60
C VAL A 768 -17.97 6.03 -25.01
N GLU A 769 -18.37 6.98 -24.14
CA GLU A 769 -19.39 7.99 -24.44
C GLU A 769 -18.91 8.99 -25.51
N GLU A 770 -17.68 9.49 -25.42
CA GLU A 770 -17.07 10.35 -26.45
C GLU A 770 -16.93 9.63 -27.80
N PHE A 771 -16.50 8.36 -27.79
CA PHE A 771 -16.41 7.55 -29.00
C PHE A 771 -17.78 7.38 -29.65
N ALA A 772 -18.81 7.02 -28.87
CA ALA A 772 -20.17 6.88 -29.36
C ALA A 772 -20.69 8.17 -30.00
N LEU A 773 -20.44 9.34 -29.37
CA LEU A 773 -20.87 10.64 -29.91
C LEU A 773 -20.19 10.98 -31.24
N ARG A 774 -18.90 10.67 -31.41
CA ARG A 774 -18.16 10.87 -32.67
C ARG A 774 -18.69 9.91 -33.76
N ASP A 775 -18.89 8.66 -33.39
CA ASP A 775 -19.39 7.57 -34.25
C ASP A 775 -20.84 7.81 -34.73
N GLU A 776 -21.68 8.53 -33.97
CA GLU A 776 -22.97 9.06 -34.44
C GLU A 776 -22.80 10.13 -35.54
N THR A 777 -21.76 10.98 -35.49
CA THR A 777 -21.61 12.13 -36.42
C THR A 777 -21.03 11.79 -37.79
N ASP A 778 -20.32 10.66 -37.92
CA ASP A 778 -19.60 10.26 -39.15
C ASP A 778 -20.39 9.27 -40.05
N GLY A 779 -21.72 9.17 -39.91
CA GLY A 779 -22.54 8.17 -40.64
C GLY A 779 -23.88 8.67 -41.19
N ASP A 780 -24.26 8.15 -42.36
CA ASP A 780 -25.65 8.19 -42.84
C ASP A 780 -26.56 7.34 -41.94
N ALA A 781 -27.86 7.62 -41.92
CA ALA A 781 -28.81 7.14 -40.89
C ALA A 781 -28.98 5.61 -40.86
N GLY A 782 -28.10 4.93 -40.12
CA GLY A 782 -28.11 3.49 -39.87
C GLY A 782 -29.28 3.03 -39.00
N ILE A 783 -29.46 1.70 -38.95
CA ILE A 783 -30.54 1.05 -38.20
C ILE A 783 -30.43 1.42 -36.71
N LEU A 784 -31.48 2.05 -36.17
CA LEU A 784 -31.59 2.39 -34.76
C LEU A 784 -31.56 1.11 -33.90
N THR A 785 -30.40 0.81 -33.31
CA THR A 785 -30.28 -0.24 -32.30
C THR A 785 -30.99 0.22 -31.01
N PRO A 786 -31.71 -0.66 -30.30
CA PRO A 786 -32.37 -0.28 -29.04
C PRO A 786 -31.33 0.17 -28.00
N LYS A 787 -31.59 1.28 -27.31
CA LYS A 787 -30.78 1.66 -26.14
C LYS A 787 -31.14 0.72 -24.98
N VAL A 788 -30.27 -0.25 -24.73
CA VAL A 788 -30.34 -1.17 -23.59
C VAL A 788 -29.44 -0.65 -22.48
N GLN A 789 -29.90 -0.77 -21.24
CA GLN A 789 -29.17 -0.39 -20.03
C GLN A 789 -29.16 -1.55 -19.06
N LEU A 790 -28.22 -1.51 -18.11
CA LEU A 790 -28.18 -2.47 -17.02
C LEU A 790 -29.35 -2.23 -16.04
N SER A 791 -29.92 -3.31 -15.52
CA SER A 791 -31.00 -3.26 -14.53
C SER A 791 -30.51 -2.66 -13.20
N ALA A 792 -31.45 -2.17 -12.39
CA ALA A 792 -31.12 -1.70 -11.03
C ALA A 792 -30.54 -2.83 -10.16
N ARG A 793 -30.95 -4.09 -10.42
CA ARG A 793 -30.51 -5.28 -9.70
C ARG A 793 -29.05 -5.63 -10.02
N ALA A 794 -28.72 -5.60 -11.31
CA ALA A 794 -27.37 -5.78 -11.82
C ALA A 794 -26.41 -4.70 -11.29
N LYS A 795 -26.86 -3.44 -11.21
CA LYS A 795 -26.10 -2.32 -10.64
C LYS A 795 -25.82 -2.51 -9.14
N LEU A 796 -26.84 -2.87 -8.34
CA LEU A 796 -26.68 -3.15 -6.91
C LEU A 796 -25.65 -4.26 -6.65
N TYR A 797 -25.73 -5.38 -7.38
CA TYR A 797 -24.79 -6.48 -7.18
C TYR A 797 -23.36 -6.11 -7.53
N MET A 798 -23.14 -5.32 -8.57
CA MET A 798 -21.79 -4.91 -8.92
C MET A 798 -21.23 -3.85 -7.94
N SER A 799 -22.07 -2.98 -7.35
CA SER A 799 -21.69 -2.14 -6.19
C SER A 799 -21.16 -3.00 -5.04
N ILE A 800 -21.93 -4.03 -4.64
CA ILE A 800 -21.52 -4.96 -3.58
C ILE A 800 -20.27 -5.75 -3.95
N ASP A 801 -20.12 -6.20 -5.20
CA ASP A 801 -18.98 -7.00 -5.69
C ASP A 801 -17.63 -6.25 -5.64
N GLN A 802 -17.66 -4.92 -5.81
CA GLN A 802 -16.47 -4.06 -5.71
C GLN A 802 -15.97 -3.92 -4.27
N GLU A 803 -16.87 -3.89 -3.28
CA GLU A 803 -16.50 -3.71 -1.87
C GLU A 803 -15.88 -4.96 -1.21
N PHE A 804 -15.90 -6.13 -1.86
CA PHE A 804 -15.32 -7.36 -1.32
C PHE A 804 -13.92 -7.66 -1.89
N LEU A 805 -12.95 -7.84 -1.01
CA LEU A 805 -11.64 -8.40 -1.33
C LEU A 805 -11.74 -9.90 -1.68
N ASP A 806 -10.68 -10.47 -2.25
CA ASP A 806 -10.68 -11.90 -2.63
C ASP A 806 -10.86 -12.84 -1.42
N ASP A 807 -10.24 -12.53 -0.29
CA ASP A 807 -10.40 -13.30 0.96
C ASP A 807 -11.81 -13.18 1.54
N GLU A 808 -12.41 -11.99 1.47
CA GLU A 808 -13.80 -11.75 1.90
C GLU A 808 -14.80 -12.46 0.97
N SER A 809 -14.47 -12.57 -0.32
CA SER A 809 -15.26 -13.32 -1.31
C SER A 809 -15.21 -14.83 -1.04
N ARG A 810 -14.04 -15.35 -0.63
CA ARG A 810 -13.86 -16.72 -0.15
C ARG A 810 -14.65 -16.98 1.14
N ASP A 811 -14.66 -16.03 2.07
CA ASP A 811 -15.46 -16.10 3.30
C ASP A 811 -16.96 -16.07 3.01
N LEU A 812 -17.44 -15.18 2.13
CA LEU A 812 -18.84 -15.16 1.69
C LEU A 812 -19.27 -16.53 1.12
N ARG A 813 -18.44 -17.12 0.27
CA ARG A 813 -18.65 -18.47 -0.27
C ARG A 813 -18.68 -19.52 0.85
N ALA A 814 -17.74 -19.48 1.78
CA ALA A 814 -17.64 -20.42 2.90
C ALA A 814 -18.87 -20.35 3.81
N LEU A 815 -19.33 -19.14 4.15
CA LEU A 815 -20.53 -18.84 4.94
C LEU A 815 -21.78 -19.45 4.32
N LEU A 816 -21.96 -19.30 3.00
CA LEU A 816 -23.14 -19.81 2.30
C LEU A 816 -23.10 -21.32 2.05
N LEU A 817 -21.92 -21.94 2.08
CA LEU A 817 -21.77 -23.39 2.16
C LEU A 817 -22.17 -23.92 3.56
N ILE A 818 -21.71 -23.26 4.63
CA ILE A 818 -22.09 -23.54 6.03
C ILE A 818 -23.62 -23.46 6.21
N ASP A 819 -24.27 -22.46 5.59
CA ASP A 819 -25.72 -22.27 5.68
C ASP A 819 -26.53 -23.14 4.69
N GLY A 820 -25.87 -23.99 3.90
CA GLY A 820 -26.52 -24.87 2.91
C GLY A 820 -27.25 -24.12 1.79
N HIS A 821 -26.88 -22.86 1.55
CA HIS A 821 -27.43 -22.00 0.51
C HIS A 821 -26.68 -22.13 -0.81
N LEU A 822 -25.42 -22.58 -0.76
CA LEU A 822 -24.52 -22.77 -1.89
C LEU A 822 -24.11 -24.24 -2.05
N SER A 823 -23.73 -24.64 -3.27
CA SER A 823 -23.17 -25.97 -3.55
C SER A 823 -21.64 -25.93 -3.53
N LYS A 824 -21.02 -27.03 -3.07
CA LYS A 824 -19.55 -27.23 -3.10
C LYS A 824 -18.94 -27.15 -4.51
N GLU A 825 -19.76 -27.29 -5.56
CA GLU A 825 -19.36 -27.15 -6.97
C GLU A 825 -19.07 -25.70 -7.38
N VAL A 826 -19.49 -24.70 -6.58
CA VAL A 826 -19.19 -23.30 -6.88
C VAL A 826 -17.69 -23.05 -6.69
N PRO A 827 -16.98 -22.49 -7.70
CA PRO A 827 -15.53 -22.28 -7.64
C PRO A 827 -15.08 -21.48 -6.41
N ARG A 828 -13.89 -21.79 -5.89
CA ARG A 828 -13.30 -21.08 -4.73
C ARG A 828 -13.01 -19.60 -5.05
N SER A 829 -12.87 -19.26 -6.32
CA SER A 829 -12.66 -17.90 -6.82
C SER A 829 -13.96 -17.11 -7.12
N ALA A 830 -15.14 -17.72 -7.01
CA ALA A 830 -16.40 -17.11 -7.45
C ALA A 830 -16.65 -15.74 -6.81
N THR A 831 -17.02 -14.74 -7.62
CA THR A 831 -17.25 -13.37 -7.11
C THR A 831 -18.59 -13.28 -6.35
N PRO A 832 -18.78 -12.33 -5.42
CA PRO A 832 -20.07 -12.02 -4.82
C PRO A 832 -21.23 -11.94 -5.83
N HIS A 833 -21.04 -11.29 -6.98
CA HIS A 833 -22.04 -11.23 -8.05
C HIS A 833 -22.42 -12.62 -8.58
N GLU A 834 -21.42 -13.47 -8.87
CA GLU A 834 -21.66 -14.86 -9.30
C GLU A 834 -22.40 -15.67 -8.23
N ILE A 835 -22.06 -15.46 -6.96
CA ILE A 835 -22.71 -16.11 -5.81
C ILE A 835 -24.17 -15.66 -5.69
N PHE A 836 -24.46 -14.36 -5.76
CA PHE A 836 -25.83 -13.85 -5.65
C PHE A 836 -26.72 -14.30 -6.83
N ASN A 837 -26.18 -14.36 -8.04
CA ASN A 837 -26.85 -14.97 -9.20
C ASN A 837 -27.25 -16.44 -8.95
N ILE A 838 -26.40 -17.22 -8.27
CA ILE A 838 -26.68 -18.62 -7.91
C ILE A 838 -27.77 -18.69 -6.82
N LEU A 839 -27.73 -17.79 -5.83
CA LEU A 839 -28.77 -17.69 -4.81
C LEU A 839 -30.14 -17.36 -5.41
N GLU A 840 -30.22 -16.50 -6.42
CA GLU A 840 -31.46 -16.22 -7.15
C GLU A 840 -32.00 -17.41 -7.93
N ALA A 841 -31.14 -18.08 -8.71
CA ALA A 841 -31.54 -19.27 -9.44
C ALA A 841 -32.10 -20.36 -8.51
N ASN A 842 -31.64 -20.39 -7.26
CA ASN A 842 -32.09 -21.27 -6.19
C ASN A 842 -33.27 -20.70 -5.35
N ASN A 843 -33.86 -19.57 -5.74
CA ASN A 843 -34.94 -18.86 -5.04
C ASN A 843 -34.62 -18.50 -3.57
N LYS A 844 -33.33 -18.25 -3.25
CA LYS A 844 -32.83 -17.80 -1.93
C LYS A 844 -32.79 -16.28 -1.83
N LEU A 845 -32.49 -15.61 -2.94
CA LEU A 845 -32.65 -14.17 -3.12
C LEU A 845 -33.75 -13.92 -4.15
N GLY A 846 -34.41 -12.77 -4.05
CA GLY A 846 -35.37 -12.28 -5.04
C GLY A 846 -35.70 -10.80 -4.82
N GLU A 847 -36.46 -10.19 -5.71
CA GLU A 847 -36.78 -8.75 -5.68
C GLU A 847 -37.41 -8.26 -4.37
N ARG A 848 -38.17 -9.14 -3.70
CA ARG A 848 -38.81 -8.87 -2.39
C ARG A 848 -38.22 -9.68 -1.23
N ASN A 849 -37.16 -10.46 -1.45
CA ASN A 849 -36.51 -11.28 -0.41
C ASN A 849 -35.01 -10.99 -0.43
N LEU A 850 -34.65 -9.90 0.24
CA LEU A 850 -33.27 -9.43 0.41
C LEU A 850 -32.76 -9.64 1.83
N THR A 851 -33.57 -10.27 2.71
CA THR A 851 -33.24 -10.51 4.12
C THR A 851 -31.93 -11.25 4.30
N LEU A 852 -31.68 -12.26 3.45
CA LEU A 852 -30.41 -13.00 3.42
C LEU A 852 -29.24 -12.10 2.99
N LEU A 853 -29.44 -11.20 2.03
CA LEU A 853 -28.41 -10.25 1.58
C LEU A 853 -28.08 -9.23 2.67
N LEU A 854 -29.08 -8.72 3.39
CA LEU A 854 -28.91 -7.84 4.54
C LEU A 854 -28.19 -8.54 5.70
N ASP A 855 -28.55 -9.79 6.01
CA ASP A 855 -27.83 -10.61 6.99
C ASP A 855 -26.36 -10.80 6.57
N ILE A 856 -26.08 -11.16 5.31
CA ILE A 856 -24.71 -11.28 4.77
C ILE A 856 -23.93 -9.98 4.98
N LEU A 857 -24.44 -8.85 4.49
CA LEU A 857 -23.74 -7.56 4.56
C LEU A 857 -23.48 -7.10 6.00
N TYR A 858 -24.45 -7.31 6.91
CA TYR A 858 -24.28 -6.99 8.32
C TYR A 858 -23.21 -7.87 8.99
N TRP A 859 -23.23 -9.19 8.78
CA TRP A 859 -22.30 -10.12 9.41
C TRP A 859 -20.90 -10.13 8.75
N SER A 860 -20.79 -9.73 7.48
CA SER A 860 -19.52 -9.41 6.80
C SER A 860 -19.01 -7.99 7.07
N GLY A 861 -19.68 -7.21 7.93
CA GLY A 861 -19.24 -5.88 8.34
C GLY A 861 -19.39 -4.77 7.28
N LYS A 862 -20.00 -5.06 6.14
CA LYS A 862 -20.28 -4.12 5.04
C LYS A 862 -21.55 -3.30 5.31
N THR A 863 -21.64 -2.71 6.51
CA THR A 863 -22.89 -2.08 6.99
C THR A 863 -23.31 -0.86 6.20
N ASP A 864 -22.38 -0.20 5.50
CA ASP A 864 -22.67 1.01 4.72
C ASP A 864 -23.48 0.70 3.45
N LEU A 865 -23.37 -0.54 2.92
CA LEU A 865 -24.16 -1.02 1.78
C LEU A 865 -25.62 -1.36 2.14
N LEU A 866 -25.95 -1.49 3.44
CA LEU A 866 -27.32 -1.82 3.87
C LEU A 866 -28.33 -0.78 3.38
N SER A 867 -27.98 0.51 3.39
CA SER A 867 -28.85 1.57 2.88
C SER A 867 -29.09 1.50 1.38
N GLU A 868 -28.11 1.02 0.59
CA GLU A 868 -28.27 0.85 -0.87
C GLU A 868 -29.24 -0.31 -1.18
N VAL A 869 -29.13 -1.42 -0.44
CA VAL A 869 -30.06 -2.56 -0.53
C VAL A 869 -31.48 -2.17 -0.09
N GLU A 870 -31.62 -1.39 0.98
CA GLU A 870 -32.91 -0.84 1.41
C GLU A 870 -33.50 0.13 0.39
N GLU A 871 -32.70 1.00 -0.22
CA GLU A 871 -33.16 1.91 -1.27
C GLU A 871 -33.63 1.14 -2.52
N PHE A 872 -32.88 0.12 -2.97
CA PHE A 872 -33.28 -0.77 -4.05
C PHE A 872 -34.61 -1.48 -3.76
N ALA A 873 -34.80 -1.97 -2.53
CA ALA A 873 -36.05 -2.60 -2.08
C ALA A 873 -37.25 -1.65 -2.18
N ASN A 874 -37.05 -0.36 -1.88
CA ASN A 874 -38.11 0.66 -1.89
C ASN A 874 -38.41 1.22 -3.29
N ASN A 875 -37.43 1.26 -4.20
CA ASN A 875 -37.54 1.93 -5.51
C ASN A 875 -37.95 1.00 -6.68
N SER A 876 -38.13 -0.30 -6.46
CA SER A 876 -38.49 -1.26 -7.52
C SER A 876 -39.98 -1.16 -7.92
N ASP A 877 -40.27 -0.39 -8.97
CA ASP A 877 -41.65 -0.11 -9.44
C ASP A 877 -42.20 -1.14 -10.47
N GLU A 878 -41.45 -2.21 -10.78
CA GLU A 878 -41.91 -3.32 -11.66
C GLU A 878 -42.90 -4.28 -10.94
N THR A 879 -43.34 -3.92 -9.73
CA THR A 879 -43.71 -4.87 -8.68
C THR A 879 -45.21 -5.17 -8.54
N ARG A 880 -45.94 -5.33 -9.66
CA ARG A 880 -47.41 -5.51 -9.64
C ARG A 880 -48.00 -6.91 -9.74
N ASP A 881 -47.26 -7.96 -10.13
CA ASP A 881 -47.88 -9.26 -10.48
C ASP A 881 -47.14 -10.54 -9.99
N TYR A 882 -46.42 -10.49 -8.86
CA TYR A 882 -45.82 -11.68 -8.22
C TYR A 882 -46.30 -11.92 -6.77
N PRO A 883 -46.59 -13.18 -6.36
CA PRO A 883 -47.18 -13.49 -5.06
C PRO A 883 -46.17 -13.39 -3.90
N THR A 884 -46.61 -12.72 -2.84
CA THR A 884 -45.83 -12.44 -1.61
C THR A 884 -45.78 -13.64 -0.66
N THR A 885 -45.30 -14.80 -1.12
CA THR A 885 -45.32 -16.06 -0.35
C THR A 885 -43.98 -16.80 -0.27
N THR A 886 -42.85 -16.10 -0.47
CA THR A 886 -41.52 -16.57 -0.06
C THR A 886 -41.28 -16.23 1.40
N SER A 887 -40.95 -17.22 2.23
CA SER A 887 -40.52 -16.99 3.61
C SER A 887 -39.20 -16.22 3.64
N GLU A 888 -39.07 -15.28 4.59
CA GLU A 888 -37.81 -14.60 4.86
C GLU A 888 -36.71 -15.63 5.14
N VAL A 889 -35.58 -15.49 4.44
CA VAL A 889 -34.40 -16.35 4.60
C VAL A 889 -33.36 -15.57 5.38
N HIS A 890 -32.87 -16.16 6.47
CA HIS A 890 -31.86 -15.60 7.36
C HIS A 890 -30.67 -16.54 7.46
N LEU A 891 -29.49 -15.99 7.76
CA LEU A 891 -28.33 -16.79 8.14
C LEU A 891 -28.64 -17.56 9.45
N SER A 892 -28.27 -18.84 9.53
CA SER A 892 -28.44 -19.61 10.76
C SER A 892 -27.58 -19.08 11.92
N ASP A 893 -27.99 -19.38 13.15
CA ASP A 893 -27.19 -19.09 14.35
C ASP A 893 -25.80 -19.77 14.30
N ARG A 894 -25.66 -20.86 13.53
CA ARG A 894 -24.38 -21.54 13.28
C ARG A 894 -23.47 -20.73 12.35
N ALA A 895 -24.00 -20.23 11.23
CA ALA A 895 -23.24 -19.35 10.33
C ALA A 895 -22.78 -18.09 11.07
N LYS A 896 -23.66 -17.50 11.90
CA LYS A 896 -23.35 -16.35 12.77
C LYS A 896 -22.27 -16.67 13.81
N LEU A 897 -22.33 -17.85 14.44
CA LEU A 897 -21.29 -18.32 15.37
C LEU A 897 -19.94 -18.49 14.66
N TYR A 898 -19.90 -19.13 13.50
CA TYR A 898 -18.65 -19.36 12.77
C TYR A 898 -18.03 -18.05 12.27
N MET A 899 -18.85 -17.06 11.91
CA MET A 899 -18.39 -15.70 11.59
C MET A 899 -17.82 -14.96 12.82
N ASN A 900 -18.40 -15.16 14.02
CA ASN A 900 -17.80 -14.65 15.26
C ASN A 900 -16.46 -15.33 15.57
N ILE A 901 -16.36 -16.64 15.36
CA ILE A 901 -15.12 -17.40 15.53
C ILE A 901 -14.05 -16.87 14.55
N SER A 902 -14.36 -16.67 13.27
CA SER A 902 -13.39 -16.15 12.30
C SER A 902 -12.91 -14.74 12.62
N HIS A 903 -13.77 -13.86 13.16
CA HIS A 903 -13.38 -12.54 13.65
C HIS A 903 -12.54 -12.56 14.94
N GLU A 904 -12.60 -13.64 15.73
CA GLU A 904 -11.86 -13.77 16.98
C GLU A 904 -10.54 -14.56 16.84
N ILE A 905 -10.34 -15.33 15.77
CA ILE A 905 -9.08 -16.02 15.46
C ILE A 905 -8.06 -15.04 14.87
N THR A 906 -6.81 -15.01 15.39
CA THR A 906 -5.73 -14.20 14.79
C THR A 906 -5.04 -14.91 13.63
N TYR A 907 -4.13 -14.22 12.92
CA TYR A 907 -3.35 -14.84 11.84
C TYR A 907 -2.52 -16.04 12.34
N GLU A 908 -1.87 -15.92 13.51
CA GLU A 908 -1.07 -17.01 14.07
C GLU A 908 -1.96 -18.16 14.55
N ASP A 909 -3.11 -17.86 15.15
CA ASP A 909 -4.10 -18.88 15.50
C ASP A 909 -4.64 -19.61 14.26
N THR A 910 -4.80 -18.90 13.12
CA THR A 910 -5.20 -19.48 11.84
C THR A 910 -4.13 -20.46 11.34
N ARG A 911 -2.85 -20.10 11.48
CA ARG A 911 -1.71 -20.94 11.11
C ARG A 911 -1.63 -22.20 11.99
N ARG A 912 -1.73 -22.04 13.31
CA ARG A 912 -1.80 -23.14 14.29
C ARG A 912 -2.98 -24.07 14.03
N LEU A 913 -4.16 -23.50 13.73
CA LEU A 913 -5.36 -24.24 13.34
C LEU A 913 -5.13 -25.07 12.05
N ARG A 914 -4.50 -24.48 11.03
CA ARG A 914 -4.12 -25.22 9.80
C ARG A 914 -3.17 -26.38 10.12
N ALA A 915 -2.11 -26.13 10.89
CA ALA A 915 -1.11 -27.14 11.24
C ALA A 915 -1.71 -28.31 12.03
N LEU A 916 -2.50 -28.01 13.07
CA LEU A 916 -3.21 -29.00 13.91
C LEU A 916 -4.15 -29.88 13.09
N LEU A 917 -4.96 -29.27 12.20
CA LEU A 917 -5.91 -30.01 11.36
C LEU A 917 -5.24 -30.86 10.28
N VAL A 918 -4.01 -30.53 9.87
CA VAL A 918 -3.18 -31.38 9.01
C VAL A 918 -2.67 -32.60 9.78
N THR A 919 -2.14 -32.42 11.01
CA THR A 919 -1.66 -33.53 11.86
C THR A 919 -2.74 -34.56 12.19
N ASP A 920 -3.97 -34.11 12.45
CA ASP A 920 -5.11 -34.97 12.74
C ASP A 920 -5.78 -35.55 11.49
N GLY A 921 -5.23 -35.34 10.28
CA GLY A 921 -5.82 -35.81 9.02
C GLY A 921 -7.24 -35.27 8.78
N HIS A 922 -7.50 -34.06 9.26
CA HIS A 922 -8.78 -33.37 9.11
C HIS A 922 -8.81 -32.47 7.87
N LEU A 923 -7.66 -31.92 7.48
CA LEU A 923 -7.40 -31.25 6.20
C LEU A 923 -6.15 -31.84 5.53
N THR A 924 -6.05 -31.73 4.20
CA THR A 924 -4.76 -31.94 3.51
C THR A 924 -3.93 -30.66 3.57
N LYS A 925 -2.62 -30.76 3.31
CA LYS A 925 -1.71 -29.61 3.30
C LYS A 925 -2.17 -28.54 2.30
N GLU A 926 -2.55 -28.97 1.10
CA GLU A 926 -3.02 -28.10 0.00
C GLU A 926 -4.39 -27.47 0.29
N ALA A 927 -5.26 -28.18 1.02
CA ALA A 927 -6.57 -27.67 1.41
C ALA A 927 -6.46 -26.61 2.51
N ALA A 928 -5.52 -26.80 3.46
CA ALA A 928 -5.23 -25.86 4.53
C ALA A 928 -4.43 -24.63 4.05
N GLU A 929 -3.65 -24.77 2.97
CA GLU A 929 -2.85 -23.69 2.40
C GLU A 929 -3.72 -22.46 2.05
N PHE A 930 -3.33 -21.30 2.55
CA PHE A 930 -4.04 -20.01 2.43
C PHE A 930 -5.53 -20.00 2.85
N ALA A 931 -6.06 -21.07 3.47
CA ALA A 931 -7.46 -21.16 3.85
C ALA A 931 -7.81 -20.20 5.01
N THR A 932 -8.84 -19.37 4.83
CA THR A 932 -9.31 -18.47 5.90
C THR A 932 -9.88 -19.28 7.08
N PRO A 933 -10.04 -18.69 8.29
CA PRO A 933 -10.69 -19.38 9.40
C PRO A 933 -12.10 -19.89 9.06
N LEU A 934 -12.87 -19.14 8.26
CA LEU A 934 -14.22 -19.52 7.89
C LEU A 934 -14.24 -20.61 6.81
N GLU A 935 -13.30 -20.58 5.86
CA GLU A 935 -13.08 -21.70 4.93
C GLU A 935 -12.71 -22.99 5.68
N ILE A 936 -11.87 -22.90 6.73
CA ILE A 936 -11.52 -24.05 7.56
C ILE A 936 -12.76 -24.63 8.26
N LEU A 937 -13.57 -23.80 8.91
CA LEU A 937 -14.82 -24.24 9.55
C LEU A 937 -15.79 -24.85 8.52
N SER A 938 -15.91 -24.24 7.33
CA SER A 938 -16.72 -24.75 6.22
C SER A 938 -16.24 -26.12 5.72
N MET A 939 -14.92 -26.32 5.58
CA MET A 939 -14.33 -27.61 5.19
C MET A 939 -14.55 -28.69 6.25
N LEU A 940 -14.39 -28.38 7.54
CA LEU A 940 -14.68 -29.31 8.63
C LEU A 940 -16.16 -29.71 8.66
N GLU A 941 -17.07 -28.77 8.41
CA GLU A 941 -18.51 -29.05 8.38
C GLU A 941 -18.91 -29.90 7.17
N MET A 942 -18.44 -29.54 5.97
CA MET A 942 -18.65 -30.33 4.75
C MET A 942 -18.04 -31.75 4.85
N GLY A 943 -16.95 -31.90 5.60
CA GLY A 943 -16.31 -33.19 5.91
C GLY A 943 -17.03 -34.02 6.98
N MET A 944 -18.17 -33.55 7.51
CA MET A 944 -18.86 -34.10 8.69
C MET A 944 -17.90 -34.32 9.89
N LYS A 945 -16.90 -33.44 10.02
CA LYS A 945 -15.99 -33.38 11.17
C LYS A 945 -16.64 -32.60 12.31
N ILE A 946 -17.33 -31.51 11.97
CA ILE A 946 -18.17 -30.70 12.87
C ILE A 946 -19.60 -30.59 12.30
N GLY A 947 -20.60 -30.30 13.15
CA GLY A 947 -21.99 -30.12 12.72
C GLY A 947 -23.03 -30.45 13.79
N GLU A 948 -24.31 -30.63 13.40
CA GLU A 948 -25.40 -30.95 14.34
C GLU A 948 -25.09 -32.22 15.16
N GLY A 949 -25.07 -32.07 16.48
CA GLY A 949 -24.73 -33.14 17.43
C GLY A 949 -23.23 -33.49 17.53
N ASN A 950 -22.34 -32.82 16.78
CA ASN A 950 -20.90 -33.11 16.74
C ASN A 950 -20.05 -31.82 16.74
N LEU A 951 -20.25 -30.94 17.74
CA LEU A 951 -19.39 -29.77 17.98
C LEU A 951 -18.28 -30.03 19.01
N GLU A 952 -18.18 -31.25 19.56
CA GLU A 952 -17.16 -31.62 20.55
C GLU A 952 -15.74 -31.47 20.01
N LEU A 953 -15.52 -31.79 18.72
CA LEU A 953 -14.25 -31.55 18.05
C LEU A 953 -13.91 -30.04 17.96
N LEU A 954 -14.89 -29.18 17.67
CA LEU A 954 -14.67 -27.73 17.63
C LEU A 954 -14.31 -27.19 19.02
N VAL A 955 -14.97 -27.69 20.07
CA VAL A 955 -14.66 -27.35 21.46
C VAL A 955 -13.27 -27.86 21.86
N ASP A 956 -12.87 -29.05 21.46
CA ASP A 956 -11.54 -29.61 21.74
C ASP A 956 -10.43 -28.84 20.98
N ILE A 957 -10.66 -28.47 19.72
CA ILE A 957 -9.78 -27.57 18.95
C ILE A 957 -9.64 -26.21 19.65
N LEU A 958 -10.76 -25.56 20.00
CA LEU A 958 -10.72 -24.24 20.65
C LEU A 958 -10.05 -24.31 22.03
N ASN A 959 -10.28 -25.36 22.82
CA ASN A 959 -9.58 -25.58 24.09
C ASN A 959 -8.07 -25.83 23.88
N THR A 960 -7.70 -26.61 22.86
CA THR A 960 -6.30 -26.92 22.52
C THR A 960 -5.57 -25.65 22.05
N LEU A 961 -6.24 -24.77 21.30
CA LEU A 961 -5.77 -23.43 20.91
C LEU A 961 -5.95 -22.36 22.02
N ILE A 962 -6.32 -22.75 23.25
CA ILE A 962 -6.46 -21.87 24.43
C ILE A 962 -7.56 -20.77 24.27
N MET A 963 -8.49 -20.96 23.33
CA MET A 963 -9.62 -20.05 23.04
C MET A 963 -10.86 -20.29 23.92
N GLN A 964 -10.65 -20.47 25.23
CA GLN A 964 -11.70 -20.86 26.18
C GLN A 964 -12.86 -19.85 26.26
N ASP A 965 -12.61 -18.58 25.94
CA ASP A 965 -13.59 -17.49 25.98
C ASP A 965 -14.76 -17.64 25.00
N ILE A 966 -14.60 -18.44 23.95
CA ILE A 966 -15.57 -18.65 22.86
C ILE A 966 -16.38 -19.95 23.05
N VAL A 967 -15.82 -20.92 23.79
CA VAL A 967 -16.44 -22.23 24.06
C VAL A 967 -17.89 -22.14 24.57
N PRO A 968 -18.26 -21.23 25.50
CA PRO A 968 -19.65 -21.11 25.96
C PRO A 968 -20.65 -20.70 24.86
N GLU A 969 -20.22 -19.98 23.83
CA GLU A 969 -21.07 -19.62 22.69
C GLU A 969 -21.27 -20.83 21.75
N VAL A 970 -20.22 -21.63 21.54
CA VAL A 970 -20.29 -22.90 20.80
C VAL A 970 -21.22 -23.90 21.50
N GLU A 971 -21.06 -24.08 22.81
CA GLU A 971 -21.92 -24.97 23.61
C GLU A 971 -23.38 -24.51 23.61
N LYS A 972 -23.65 -23.21 23.58
CA LYS A 972 -25.01 -22.68 23.51
C LYS A 972 -25.69 -23.09 22.19
N VAL A 973 -25.02 -22.92 21.05
CA VAL A 973 -25.53 -23.33 19.73
C VAL A 973 -25.64 -24.85 19.60
N ALA A 974 -24.69 -25.60 20.19
CA ALA A 974 -24.74 -27.07 20.26
C ALA A 974 -25.97 -27.61 21.01
N ASN A 975 -26.48 -26.84 21.98
CA ASN A 975 -27.64 -27.24 22.79
C ASN A 975 -28.99 -26.78 22.21
N SER A 976 -29.04 -25.76 21.35
CA SER A 976 -30.28 -25.34 20.68
C SER A 976 -30.73 -26.26 19.54
N GLY A 977 -29.81 -27.00 18.91
CA GLY A 977 -30.10 -27.93 17.80
C GLY A 977 -30.60 -29.32 18.18
N LYS A 978 -30.82 -29.62 19.46
CA LYS A 978 -31.22 -30.97 19.92
C LYS A 978 -32.73 -31.23 19.77
N THR A 979 -33.18 -31.51 18.55
CA THR A 979 -34.49 -32.17 18.34
C THR A 979 -34.39 -33.67 18.60
N GLU A 980 -35.35 -34.22 19.38
CA GLU A 980 -35.40 -35.65 19.71
C GLU A 980 -35.69 -36.52 18.46
N GLY A 981 -34.64 -37.06 17.82
CA GLY A 981 -34.82 -37.94 16.67
C GLY A 981 -33.54 -38.58 16.12
N ASN A 982 -33.19 -39.77 16.61
CA ASN A 982 -32.31 -40.77 15.95
C ASN A 982 -31.16 -40.25 15.06
N LEU A 983 -30.26 -39.46 15.61
CA LEU A 983 -28.89 -39.42 15.09
C LEU A 983 -28.18 -40.72 15.51
N ALA A 984 -27.88 -41.57 14.53
CA ALA A 984 -27.05 -42.76 14.72
C ALA A 984 -25.68 -42.35 15.30
N SER A 985 -24.98 -43.27 15.97
CA SER A 985 -23.74 -42.99 16.70
C SER A 985 -22.63 -42.45 15.80
N ILE A 986 -22.59 -41.13 15.63
CA ILE A 986 -21.46 -40.42 15.03
C ILE A 986 -20.26 -40.62 15.97
N PRO A 987 -19.12 -41.15 15.49
CA PRO A 987 -17.96 -41.34 16.34
C PRO A 987 -17.45 -39.97 16.81
N LYS A 988 -17.43 -39.78 18.14
CA LYS A 988 -16.85 -38.62 18.80
C LYS A 988 -15.40 -38.45 18.35
N ARG A 989 -15.07 -37.30 17.76
CA ARG A 989 -13.70 -36.97 17.35
C ARG A 989 -13.12 -35.96 18.32
N HIS A 990 -11.88 -36.23 18.70
CA HIS A 990 -11.07 -35.42 19.60
C HIS A 990 -9.75 -35.13 18.90
N VAL A 991 -9.11 -34.03 19.28
CA VAL A 991 -7.76 -33.70 18.83
C VAL A 991 -6.80 -34.74 19.39
N SER A 992 -5.94 -35.31 18.54
CA SER A 992 -5.11 -36.46 18.91
C SER A 992 -4.09 -36.12 19.99
N ALA A 993 -3.64 -37.13 20.75
CA ALA A 993 -2.59 -36.96 21.74
C ALA A 993 -1.28 -36.45 21.10
N ARG A 994 -1.01 -36.86 19.86
CA ARG A 994 0.12 -36.43 19.03
C ARG A 994 0.02 -34.97 18.58
N ALA A 995 -1.15 -34.52 18.11
CA ALA A 995 -1.37 -33.10 17.78
C ALA A 995 -1.31 -32.20 19.03
N LYS A 996 -1.76 -32.71 20.19
CA LYS A 996 -1.60 -32.04 21.49
C LYS A 996 -0.13 -31.94 21.90
N LEU A 997 0.64 -33.03 21.77
CA LEU A 997 2.09 -33.03 21.98
C LEU A 997 2.78 -32.01 21.08
N TYR A 998 2.47 -31.95 19.77
CA TYR A 998 3.13 -31.00 18.85
C TYR A 998 2.86 -29.54 19.22
N LEU A 999 1.64 -29.24 19.68
CA LEU A 999 1.29 -27.90 20.14
C LEU A 999 1.86 -27.59 21.55
N ASN A 1000 1.96 -28.58 22.44
CA ASN A 1000 2.65 -28.45 23.73
C ASN A 1000 4.14 -28.13 23.51
N VAL A 1001 4.78 -28.87 22.61
CA VAL A 1001 6.16 -28.62 22.17
C VAL A 1001 6.29 -27.21 21.57
N GLU A 1002 5.39 -26.78 20.69
CA GLU A 1002 5.40 -25.41 20.15
C GLU A 1002 5.19 -24.33 21.22
N ASN A 1003 4.35 -24.57 22.24
CA ASN A 1003 4.09 -23.62 23.32
C ASN A 1003 5.21 -23.56 24.37
N GLU A 1004 5.97 -24.64 24.57
CA GLU A 1004 7.10 -24.71 25.51
C GLU A 1004 8.47 -24.42 24.89
N PHE A 1005 8.55 -24.32 23.56
CA PHE A 1005 9.80 -24.02 22.87
C PHE A 1005 10.07 -22.51 22.86
N THR A 1006 11.26 -22.15 23.33
CA THR A 1006 11.84 -20.82 23.15
C THR A 1006 12.39 -20.64 21.73
N GLU A 1007 12.71 -19.42 21.33
CA GLU A 1007 13.42 -19.17 20.06
C GLU A 1007 14.76 -19.91 19.95
N ASP A 1008 15.45 -20.13 21.08
CA ASP A 1008 16.68 -20.93 21.14
C ASP A 1008 16.40 -22.43 20.94
N ASP A 1009 15.31 -22.95 21.53
CA ASP A 1009 14.84 -24.32 21.25
C ASP A 1009 14.44 -24.50 19.78
N ASN A 1010 13.74 -23.53 19.19
CA ASN A 1010 13.36 -23.51 17.77
C ASN A 1010 14.60 -23.47 16.85
N ARG A 1011 15.61 -22.68 17.19
CA ARG A 1011 16.88 -22.61 16.47
C ARG A 1011 17.64 -23.94 16.52
N LYS A 1012 17.79 -24.50 17.71
CA LYS A 1012 18.43 -25.80 17.93
C LYS A 1012 17.66 -26.96 17.30
N LEU A 1013 16.33 -26.92 17.29
CA LEU A 1013 15.46 -27.87 16.60
C LEU A 1013 15.76 -27.89 15.09
N ARG A 1014 15.77 -26.72 14.44
CA ARG A 1014 16.12 -26.58 13.02
C ARG A 1014 17.55 -27.05 12.75
N ALA A 1015 18.52 -26.60 13.57
CA ALA A 1015 19.92 -26.99 13.44
C ALA A 1015 20.13 -28.51 13.57
N TYR A 1016 19.44 -29.18 14.50
CA TYR A 1016 19.50 -30.64 14.66
C TYR A 1016 18.97 -31.36 13.42
N LEU A 1017 17.85 -30.90 12.87
CA LEU A 1017 17.21 -31.50 11.69
C LEU A 1017 18.00 -31.29 10.40
N THR A 1018 18.57 -30.10 10.19
CA THR A 1018 19.44 -29.81 9.04
C THR A 1018 20.76 -30.57 9.16
N THR A 1019 21.41 -30.55 10.33
CA THR A 1019 22.72 -31.22 10.55
C THR A 1019 22.61 -32.75 10.50
N GLY A 1020 21.49 -33.31 10.98
CA GLY A 1020 21.19 -34.74 10.88
C GLY A 1020 20.74 -35.19 9.49
N GLY A 1021 20.55 -34.26 8.52
CA GLY A 1021 20.05 -34.58 7.18
C GLY A 1021 18.62 -35.11 7.18
N HIS A 1022 17.81 -34.74 8.17
CA HIS A 1022 16.43 -35.23 8.33
C HIS A 1022 15.45 -34.45 7.46
N LEU A 1023 15.64 -33.13 7.32
CA LEU A 1023 14.90 -32.24 6.42
C LEU A 1023 15.87 -31.21 5.80
N GLY A 1024 15.49 -30.67 4.64
CA GLY A 1024 16.25 -29.61 3.97
C GLY A 1024 15.99 -28.23 4.56
N ASP A 1025 17.04 -27.43 4.70
CA ASP A 1025 17.03 -26.13 5.39
C ASP A 1025 15.95 -25.15 4.86
N ALA A 1026 15.81 -25.09 3.53
CA ALA A 1026 14.81 -24.25 2.86
C ALA A 1026 13.35 -24.58 3.25
N ASN A 1027 13.05 -25.82 3.65
CA ASN A 1027 11.70 -26.25 4.02
C ASN A 1027 11.30 -25.83 5.44
N ILE A 1028 12.27 -25.77 6.37
CA ILE A 1028 12.01 -25.56 7.81
C ILE A 1028 12.33 -24.14 8.32
N LYS A 1029 12.98 -23.31 7.50
CA LYS A 1029 13.49 -21.97 7.84
C LYS A 1029 12.50 -21.03 8.53
N TYR A 1030 11.23 -21.05 8.10
CA TYR A 1030 10.15 -20.22 8.67
C TYR A 1030 9.05 -21.03 9.35
N ALA A 1031 9.14 -22.36 9.31
CA ALA A 1031 8.10 -23.26 9.81
C ALA A 1031 8.05 -23.26 11.34
N THR A 1032 6.84 -23.35 11.92
CA THR A 1032 6.71 -23.58 13.38
C THR A 1032 7.15 -25.00 13.74
N PRO A 1033 7.47 -25.32 15.01
CA PRO A 1033 7.73 -26.70 15.44
C PRO A 1033 6.64 -27.68 14.97
N HIS A 1034 5.36 -27.32 15.10
CA HIS A 1034 4.24 -28.13 14.65
C HIS A 1034 4.28 -28.38 13.13
N GLU A 1035 4.53 -27.34 12.32
CA GLU A 1035 4.70 -27.48 10.87
C GLU A 1035 5.93 -28.34 10.50
N ILE A 1036 7.04 -28.21 11.24
CA ILE A 1036 8.24 -29.02 11.08
C ILE A 1036 7.94 -30.51 11.37
N PHE A 1037 7.18 -30.81 12.42
CA PHE A 1037 6.78 -32.18 12.73
C PHE A 1037 5.85 -32.76 11.66
N ASN A 1038 4.93 -31.96 11.11
CA ASN A 1038 4.13 -32.35 9.94
C ASN A 1038 4.99 -32.65 8.69
N MET A 1039 6.12 -31.95 8.50
CA MET A 1039 7.07 -32.28 7.43
C MET A 1039 7.83 -33.58 7.72
N LEU A 1040 8.24 -33.82 8.96
CA LEU A 1040 8.88 -35.09 9.36
C LEU A 1040 7.92 -36.29 9.23
N GLU A 1041 6.62 -36.10 9.45
CA GLU A 1041 5.61 -37.13 9.16
C GLU A 1041 5.47 -37.40 7.66
N ALA A 1042 5.39 -36.35 6.83
CA ALA A 1042 5.33 -36.50 5.37
C ALA A 1042 6.56 -37.26 4.81
N ASP A 1043 7.75 -36.99 5.37
CA ASP A 1043 9.01 -37.67 5.03
C ASP A 1043 9.21 -39.02 5.76
N ASN A 1044 8.19 -39.50 6.50
CA ASN A 1044 8.18 -40.76 7.26
C ASN A 1044 9.35 -40.89 8.27
N LYS A 1045 9.84 -39.77 8.80
CA LYS A 1045 10.91 -39.70 9.82
C LYS A 1045 10.37 -39.89 11.24
N ILE A 1046 9.14 -39.42 11.46
CA ILE A 1046 8.30 -39.68 12.63
C ILE A 1046 6.90 -40.09 12.15
N GLY A 1047 6.07 -40.64 13.02
CA GLY A 1047 4.71 -41.03 12.69
C GLY A 1047 4.05 -41.83 13.82
N GLU A 1048 2.87 -42.37 13.54
CA GLU A 1048 2.12 -43.21 14.48
C GLU A 1048 2.98 -44.40 14.97
N GLY A 1049 3.17 -44.52 16.28
CA GLY A 1049 4.03 -45.54 16.90
C GLY A 1049 5.54 -45.39 16.62
N ASN A 1050 5.99 -44.25 16.07
CA ASN A 1050 7.42 -43.96 15.87
C ASN A 1050 7.71 -42.47 16.11
N LEU A 1051 7.93 -42.11 17.37
CA LEU A 1051 8.36 -40.78 17.81
C LEU A 1051 9.82 -40.79 18.28
N THR A 1052 10.61 -41.81 17.92
CA THR A 1052 12.01 -41.97 18.40
C THR A 1052 12.88 -40.77 18.07
N LEU A 1053 12.84 -40.27 16.84
CA LEU A 1053 13.58 -39.07 16.46
C LEU A 1053 13.16 -37.84 17.27
N LEU A 1054 11.85 -37.63 17.49
CA LEU A 1054 11.33 -36.54 18.31
C LEU A 1054 11.76 -36.63 19.78
N LYS A 1055 11.70 -37.83 20.39
CA LYS A 1055 12.16 -38.06 21.77
C LYS A 1055 13.65 -37.78 21.94
N ASP A 1056 14.48 -38.24 21.00
CA ASP A 1056 15.93 -38.04 21.06
C ASP A 1056 16.29 -36.56 20.86
N MET A 1057 15.57 -35.86 19.97
CA MET A 1057 15.67 -34.40 19.83
C MET A 1057 15.27 -33.67 21.11
N LEU A 1058 14.11 -33.96 21.69
CA LEU A 1058 13.66 -33.33 22.94
C LEU A 1058 14.64 -33.58 24.10
N LYS A 1059 15.22 -34.79 24.19
CA LYS A 1059 16.29 -35.12 25.15
C LYS A 1059 17.57 -34.31 24.89
N ALA A 1060 17.99 -34.16 23.63
CA ALA A 1060 19.15 -33.35 23.25
C ALA A 1060 18.97 -31.85 23.54
N LEU A 1061 17.72 -31.36 23.44
CA LEU A 1061 17.31 -30.00 23.81
C LEU A 1061 17.11 -29.81 25.33
N GLY A 1062 17.25 -30.86 26.14
CA GLY A 1062 17.04 -30.81 27.59
C GLY A 1062 15.57 -30.81 28.03
N LYS A 1063 14.62 -30.98 27.11
CA LYS A 1063 13.17 -31.01 27.33
C LYS A 1063 12.71 -32.39 27.82
N ALA A 1064 13.18 -32.79 29.00
CA ALA A 1064 12.96 -34.14 29.53
C ALA A 1064 11.47 -34.49 29.76
N GLU A 1065 10.63 -33.51 30.10
CA GLU A 1065 9.20 -33.71 30.36
C GLU A 1065 8.43 -33.94 29.04
N LEU A 1066 8.61 -33.08 28.03
CA LEU A 1066 8.07 -33.30 26.68
C LEU A 1066 8.59 -34.60 26.05
N ALA A 1067 9.84 -34.99 26.31
CA ALA A 1067 10.39 -36.25 25.83
C ALA A 1067 9.72 -37.48 26.50
N GLN A 1068 9.25 -37.34 27.74
CA GLN A 1068 8.45 -38.36 28.42
C GLN A 1068 7.01 -38.37 27.88
N GLU A 1069 6.41 -37.20 27.65
CA GLU A 1069 5.09 -37.08 27.01
C GLU A 1069 5.09 -37.74 25.62
N ALA A 1070 6.12 -37.50 24.81
CA ALA A 1070 6.31 -38.16 23.51
C ALA A 1070 6.48 -39.69 23.62
N GLU A 1071 7.09 -40.18 24.70
CA GLU A 1071 7.20 -41.62 24.97
C GLU A 1071 5.87 -42.24 25.43
N ASP A 1072 5.01 -41.48 26.09
CA ASP A 1072 3.71 -41.93 26.55
C ASP A 1072 2.65 -41.87 25.43
N VAL A 1073 2.74 -40.88 24.53
CA VAL A 1073 1.98 -40.83 23.27
C VAL A 1073 2.30 -42.03 22.39
N GLU A 1074 3.58 -42.31 22.12
CA GLU A 1074 4.02 -43.43 21.27
C GLU A 1074 3.51 -44.78 21.82
N LYS A 1075 3.62 -45.04 23.13
CA LYS A 1075 3.05 -46.24 23.77
C LYS A 1075 1.54 -46.33 23.61
N SER A 1076 0.83 -45.19 23.70
CA SER A 1076 -0.63 -45.18 23.54
C SER A 1076 -1.04 -45.58 22.11
N GLU A 1077 -0.32 -45.08 21.10
CA GLU A 1077 -0.52 -45.41 19.69
C GLU A 1077 -0.21 -46.90 19.42
N GLU A 1078 0.91 -47.43 19.95
CA GLU A 1078 1.23 -48.86 19.89
C GLU A 1078 0.11 -49.75 20.45
N THR A 1079 -0.49 -49.38 21.60
CA THR A 1079 -1.60 -50.14 22.20
C THR A 1079 -2.95 -49.98 21.50
N THR A 1080 -3.09 -49.01 20.60
CA THR A 1080 -4.33 -48.79 19.83
C THR A 1080 -4.27 -49.44 18.45
N SER A 1081 -3.05 -49.76 17.96
CA SER A 1081 -2.80 -50.47 16.71
C SER A 1081 -2.82 -52.02 16.83
N THR A 1082 -3.06 -52.58 18.02
CA THR A 1082 -3.20 -54.03 18.29
C THR A 1082 -4.62 -54.46 18.64
#